data_AF-A0A2I2FTK2-F1
#
_entry.id   AF-A0A2I2FTK2-F1
#
_cell.length_a   1.000
_cell.length_b   1.000
_cell.length_c   1.000
_cell.angle_alpha   90.00
_cell.angle_beta   90.00
_cell.angle_gamma   90.00
#
_symmetry.space_group_name_H-M   'P 1'
#
loop_
_entity.id
_entity.type
_entity.pdbx_description
1 polymer ?
#
loop_
_entity_poly.entity_id
_entity_poly.type
_entity_poly.pdbx_seq_one_letter_code
_entity_poly.pdbx_strand_id
1 'polypeptide(L)'
;MSNLEHTKKVYTLNTGDKIPALGLGTWQSKPNEVREAVKNALLKGYRHIDTALAYGNEAEVGAGIKDSGVPRSEIWITTKLDNPWHHRVADGIASSLKDLGTDYVDLYLVHWPSSTDPNDLSKHLPDWDFIKTWQEMQKLPATGKVRNIGVSNFGIKNLEKLLNDPSTKIVPAVNQIELHPNNPSPKLVAYNTSKGIHSTGYSCLGSTNSPLYKDPTLLQLAEKKGRTPQQVLLLWGLQKGWSVIPKSVSKSRIDANFELDGYELTADEINQLDNLKDRFKVYFPLLTGRRFAYEKAWKTFKTKFPEPVQQSSLRFQPAYARINPRQPISRAAAIRQARSRHFSTRATDSFVSYIRSGLQGGKAPRQVSQVASNISRLTSRAPFASTLRPNLTGGTLCRTAGGYAIGAGRVGGARYFSHGPAAPAQVINNVSVGMRAFFLSGQKVRFDGIDSVSGNKKYKAVTKLQDQAEKQMMAIPRSAPGSFIDFQLSPTVTAFGLQKKFDPNGAFQSETINSEGLLDFLSADFARALKDLAAVLNDLKRLSALGDLPILLHDKSTIRVRFPGCDADTVERLCDEVGVQRGKIVQDEDFDAFTGADMALLFPFAPSAPPSPDMEEYFYRQEPSELRNPEEVDWQAMMSPENKAKSSSSGLGRSANKISFEDVTLFAENPWVSSSSGYSSINVSELGDRALFPEVSSAGFPESSSGYDGVEGIHRFLAECDYATRYN
;
A
#
# COMPACT_ATOMS: atom_id res chain seq x y z
N MET A 1 -30.47 22.73 -49.65
CA MET A 1 -29.71 21.82 -48.76
C MET A 1 -28.59 22.65 -48.15
N SER A 2 -28.43 22.65 -46.83
CA SER A 2 -27.42 23.47 -46.16
C SER A 2 -26.02 23.06 -46.63
N ASN A 3 -25.20 24.04 -47.00
CA ASN A 3 -23.85 23.86 -47.57
C ASN A 3 -22.83 23.59 -46.44
N LEU A 4 -23.10 22.59 -45.60
CA LEU A 4 -22.29 22.26 -44.43
C LEU A 4 -21.05 21.45 -44.84
N GLU A 5 -19.88 22.08 -44.80
CA GLU A 5 -18.58 21.49 -45.16
C GLU A 5 -17.72 21.23 -43.91
N HIS A 6 -18.02 20.14 -43.18
CA HIS A 6 -17.26 19.72 -42.01
C HIS A 6 -15.85 19.21 -42.34
N THR A 7 -15.68 18.61 -43.52
CA THR A 7 -14.38 18.06 -43.99
C THR A 7 -13.33 19.13 -44.24
N LYS A 8 -13.75 20.34 -44.63
CA LYS A 8 -12.88 21.51 -44.85
C LYS A 8 -12.72 22.39 -43.61
N LYS A 9 -13.39 22.04 -42.51
CA LYS A 9 -13.32 22.80 -41.27
C LYS A 9 -11.88 22.81 -40.74
N VAL A 10 -11.43 23.98 -40.30
CA VAL A 10 -10.13 24.19 -39.67
C VAL A 10 -10.32 24.89 -38.33
N TYR A 11 -9.43 24.62 -37.38
CA TYR A 11 -9.36 25.33 -36.11
C TYR A 11 -8.10 26.19 -36.07
N THR A 12 -8.22 27.39 -35.50
CA THR A 12 -7.08 28.30 -35.33
C THR A 12 -6.42 28.01 -33.99
N LEU A 13 -5.12 27.70 -34.01
CA LEU A 13 -4.31 27.47 -32.82
C LEU A 13 -3.90 28.80 -32.18
N ASN A 14 -3.41 28.76 -30.93
CA ASN A 14 -2.86 29.93 -30.25
C ASN A 14 -1.63 30.55 -30.95
N THR A 15 -0.99 29.80 -31.85
CA THR A 15 0.10 30.26 -32.72
C THR A 15 -0.39 31.00 -33.98
N GLY A 16 -1.69 30.96 -34.27
CA GLY A 16 -2.29 31.49 -35.51
C GLY A 16 -2.37 30.48 -36.65
N ASP A 17 -1.66 29.34 -36.55
CA ASP A 17 -1.72 28.27 -37.53
C ASP A 17 -3.09 27.58 -37.55
N LYS A 18 -3.45 27.00 -38.71
CA LYS A 18 -4.76 26.38 -38.93
C LYS A 18 -4.64 24.86 -39.03
N ILE A 19 -5.16 24.15 -38.03
CA ILE A 19 -5.20 22.68 -38.01
C ILE A 19 -6.49 22.17 -38.68
N PRO A 20 -6.42 21.22 -39.63
CA PRO A 20 -7.61 20.59 -40.18
C PRO A 20 -8.36 19.77 -39.13
N ALA A 21 -9.69 19.93 -39.11
CA ALA A 21 -10.55 19.36 -38.10
C ALA A 21 -10.63 17.84 -38.16
N LEU A 22 -10.50 17.26 -39.36
CA LEU A 22 -10.50 15.81 -39.58
C LEU A 22 -9.12 15.37 -40.08
N GLY A 23 -8.53 14.38 -39.40
CA GLY A 23 -7.28 13.75 -39.82
C GLY A 23 -7.34 12.23 -39.84
N LEU A 24 -6.26 11.61 -40.31
CA LEU A 24 -6.07 10.16 -40.30
C LEU A 24 -5.05 9.78 -39.22
N GLY A 25 -5.43 8.89 -38.29
CA GLY A 25 -4.48 8.27 -37.36
C GLY A 25 -3.87 7.00 -37.95
N THR A 26 -2.57 6.75 -37.71
CA THR A 26 -1.82 5.63 -38.32
C THR A 26 -1.47 4.48 -37.35
N TRP A 27 -1.95 4.54 -36.10
CA TRP A 27 -1.58 3.60 -35.03
C TRP A 27 -2.01 2.14 -35.26
N GLN A 28 -1.17 1.21 -34.80
CA GLN A 28 -1.36 -0.26 -34.80
C GLN A 28 -1.82 -0.81 -36.17
N SER A 29 -1.02 -0.56 -37.19
CA SER A 29 -1.23 -1.06 -38.55
C SER A 29 -0.17 -2.11 -38.85
N LYS A 30 -0.49 -3.11 -39.68
CA LYS A 30 0.53 -4.09 -40.09
C LYS A 30 1.52 -3.42 -41.03
N PRO A 31 2.74 -3.98 -41.18
CA PRO A 31 3.70 -3.49 -42.15
C PRO A 31 3.07 -3.37 -43.55
N ASN A 32 3.41 -2.30 -44.26
CA ASN A 32 2.93 -1.92 -45.60
C ASN A 32 1.45 -1.49 -45.72
N GLU A 33 0.65 -1.54 -44.64
CA GLU A 33 -0.73 -1.05 -44.69
C GLU A 33 -0.81 0.49 -44.56
N VAL A 34 0.18 1.12 -43.94
CA VAL A 34 0.12 2.55 -43.60
C VAL A 34 0.35 3.41 -44.83
N ARG A 35 1.30 3.01 -45.69
CA ARG A 35 1.60 3.71 -46.95
C ARG A 35 0.33 3.88 -47.80
N GLU A 36 -0.38 2.79 -48.05
CA GLU A 36 -1.62 2.81 -48.83
C GLU A 36 -2.75 3.56 -48.10
N ALA A 37 -2.87 3.44 -46.79
CA ALA A 37 -3.87 4.18 -46.02
C ALA A 37 -3.68 5.70 -46.14
N VAL A 38 -2.45 6.18 -45.97
CA VAL A 38 -2.10 7.61 -46.07
C VAL A 38 -2.33 8.12 -47.48
N LYS A 39 -1.86 7.39 -48.50
CA LYS A 39 -2.10 7.74 -49.91
C LYS A 39 -3.59 7.86 -50.22
N ASN A 40 -4.39 6.85 -49.85
CA ASN A 40 -5.83 6.84 -50.09
C ASN A 40 -6.55 7.99 -49.36
N ALA A 41 -6.15 8.31 -48.13
CA ALA A 41 -6.73 9.42 -47.39
C ALA A 41 -6.44 10.77 -48.06
N LEU A 42 -5.19 11.01 -48.46
CA LEU A 42 -4.80 12.26 -49.13
C LEU A 42 -5.51 12.44 -50.48
N LEU A 43 -5.67 11.36 -51.25
CA LEU A 43 -6.43 11.35 -52.50
C LEU A 43 -7.93 11.58 -52.29
N LYS A 44 -8.50 11.09 -51.18
CA LYS A 44 -9.92 11.34 -50.83
C LYS A 44 -10.17 12.80 -50.41
N GLY A 45 -9.15 13.48 -49.89
CA GLY A 45 -9.24 14.89 -49.50
C GLY A 45 -8.75 15.21 -48.09
N TYR A 46 -8.28 14.22 -47.32
CA TYR A 46 -7.65 14.49 -46.03
C TYR A 46 -6.44 15.40 -46.21
N ARG A 47 -6.23 16.29 -45.24
CA ARG A 47 -5.06 17.19 -45.17
C ARG A 47 -4.40 17.17 -43.79
N HIS A 48 -4.76 16.23 -42.92
CA HIS A 48 -4.15 16.06 -41.61
C HIS A 48 -3.81 14.58 -41.40
N ILE A 49 -2.52 14.29 -41.21
CA ILE A 49 -1.99 12.95 -40.93
C ILE A 49 -1.35 12.95 -39.54
N ASP A 50 -1.79 12.05 -38.68
CA ASP A 50 -1.27 11.87 -37.32
C ASP A 50 -0.54 10.53 -37.19
N THR A 51 0.73 10.60 -36.80
CA THR A 51 1.62 9.47 -36.53
C THR A 51 2.41 9.68 -35.24
N ALA A 52 3.35 8.80 -34.90
CA ALA A 52 4.29 8.96 -33.79
C ALA A 52 5.53 8.10 -34.00
N LEU A 53 6.67 8.52 -33.42
CA LEU A 53 7.92 7.74 -33.42
C LEU A 53 7.71 6.34 -32.81
N ALA A 54 6.94 6.28 -31.71
CA ALA A 54 6.60 5.02 -31.02
C ALA A 54 5.83 4.00 -31.88
N TYR A 55 5.25 4.42 -33.02
CA TYR A 55 4.46 3.53 -33.88
C TYR A 55 5.34 2.72 -34.83
N GLY A 56 6.60 3.14 -35.02
CA GLY A 56 7.56 2.44 -35.89
C GLY A 56 7.17 2.43 -37.37
N ASN A 57 6.31 3.35 -37.81
CA ASN A 57 5.76 3.37 -39.17
C ASN A 57 5.88 4.74 -39.87
N GLU A 58 6.70 5.66 -39.35
CA GLU A 58 6.91 6.99 -39.92
C GLU A 58 7.46 6.92 -41.36
N ALA A 59 8.32 5.95 -41.66
CA ALA A 59 8.82 5.69 -43.02
C ALA A 59 7.71 5.37 -44.03
N GLU A 60 6.72 4.58 -43.62
CA GLU A 60 5.57 4.27 -44.49
C GLU A 60 4.65 5.48 -44.66
N VAL A 61 4.51 6.32 -43.63
CA VAL A 61 3.76 7.58 -43.72
C VAL A 61 4.41 8.51 -44.74
N GLY A 62 5.74 8.68 -44.66
CA GLY A 62 6.51 9.48 -45.63
C GLY A 62 6.34 8.98 -47.06
N ALA A 63 6.46 7.66 -47.27
CA ALA A 63 6.22 7.03 -48.57
C ALA A 63 4.79 7.27 -49.09
N GLY A 64 3.78 7.14 -48.23
CA GLY A 64 2.37 7.37 -48.59
C GLY A 64 2.08 8.82 -48.97
N ILE A 65 2.70 9.79 -48.27
CA ILE A 65 2.63 11.20 -48.62
C ILE A 65 3.25 11.44 -50.01
N LYS A 66 4.46 10.94 -50.24
CA LYS A 66 5.16 11.08 -51.53
C LYS A 66 4.34 10.49 -52.68
N ASP A 67 3.78 9.31 -52.49
CA ASP A 67 2.97 8.61 -53.51
C ASP A 67 1.63 9.27 -53.79
N SER A 68 1.10 10.07 -52.85
CA SER A 68 -0.17 10.77 -53.05
C SER A 68 -0.06 11.90 -54.09
N GLY A 69 1.15 12.40 -54.33
CA GLY A 69 1.40 13.57 -55.19
C GLY A 69 0.88 14.90 -54.62
N VAL A 70 0.27 14.91 -53.42
CA VAL A 70 -0.20 16.14 -52.78
C VAL A 70 0.99 16.96 -52.27
N PRO A 71 1.07 18.27 -52.55
CA PRO A 71 2.16 19.11 -52.09
C PRO A 71 2.32 19.07 -50.57
N ARG A 72 3.56 18.93 -50.08
CA ARG A 72 3.88 18.89 -48.64
C ARG A 72 3.30 20.09 -47.88
N SER A 73 3.27 21.27 -48.49
CA SER A 73 2.73 22.51 -47.91
C SER A 73 1.21 22.49 -47.66
N GLU A 74 0.47 21.59 -48.30
CA GLU A 74 -0.97 21.43 -48.07
C GLU A 74 -1.29 20.43 -46.95
N ILE A 75 -0.32 19.62 -46.52
CA ILE A 75 -0.53 18.52 -45.59
C ILE A 75 -0.09 18.96 -44.19
N TRP A 76 -0.98 18.86 -43.21
CA TRP A 76 -0.66 18.95 -41.80
C TRP A 76 -0.14 17.61 -41.27
N ILE A 77 1.13 17.54 -40.91
CA ILE A 77 1.75 16.35 -40.31
C ILE A 77 1.92 16.56 -38.81
N THR A 78 1.32 15.66 -38.03
CA THR A 78 1.52 15.53 -36.59
C THR A 78 2.37 14.29 -36.30
N THR A 79 3.48 14.45 -35.59
CA THR A 79 4.22 13.33 -34.98
C THR A 79 4.54 13.59 -33.51
N LYS A 80 5.06 12.60 -32.79
CA LYS A 80 5.17 12.61 -31.33
C LYS A 80 6.51 12.07 -30.86
N LEU A 81 7.09 12.76 -29.88
CA LEU A 81 8.26 12.32 -29.14
C LEU A 81 7.89 11.18 -28.20
N ASP A 82 8.56 10.03 -28.35
CA ASP A 82 8.33 8.87 -27.49
C ASP A 82 8.98 9.01 -26.10
N ASN A 83 8.45 8.30 -25.12
CA ASN A 83 8.82 8.42 -23.71
C ASN A 83 10.32 8.21 -23.41
N PRO A 84 11.02 7.24 -24.05
CA PRO A 84 12.46 7.04 -23.84
C PRO A 84 13.32 8.15 -24.45
N TRP A 85 12.74 8.99 -25.30
CA TRP A 85 13.45 10.04 -26.04
C TRP A 85 13.34 11.42 -25.39
N HIS A 86 12.70 11.52 -24.23
CA HIS A 86 12.46 12.79 -23.51
C HIS A 86 13.72 13.62 -23.22
N HIS A 87 14.87 12.98 -23.01
CA HIS A 87 16.17 13.63 -22.78
C HIS A 87 16.97 13.91 -24.07
N ARG A 88 16.45 13.48 -25.24
CA ARG A 88 17.09 13.61 -26.57
C ARG A 88 16.11 14.17 -27.60
N VAL A 89 15.45 15.27 -27.24
CA VAL A 89 14.37 15.87 -28.05
C VAL A 89 14.84 16.21 -29.47
N ALA A 90 16.04 16.78 -29.61
CA ALA A 90 16.61 17.15 -30.91
C ALA A 90 16.88 15.94 -31.82
N ASP A 91 17.35 14.82 -31.25
CA ASP A 91 17.58 13.58 -31.99
C ASP A 91 16.26 12.91 -32.37
N GLY A 92 15.26 12.96 -31.46
CA GLY A 92 13.93 12.42 -31.71
C GLY A 92 13.25 13.06 -32.92
N ILE A 93 13.25 14.40 -33.00
CA ILE A 93 12.69 15.08 -34.17
C ILE A 93 13.53 14.85 -35.43
N ALA A 94 14.86 14.80 -35.33
CA ALA A 94 15.72 14.53 -36.48
C ALA A 94 15.46 13.13 -37.06
N SER A 95 15.25 12.12 -36.20
CA SER A 95 14.87 10.77 -36.62
C SER A 95 13.51 10.77 -37.31
N SER A 96 12.49 11.38 -36.72
CA SER A 96 11.15 11.44 -37.31
C SER A 96 11.15 12.15 -38.66
N LEU A 97 11.88 13.26 -38.83
CA LEU A 97 11.99 13.96 -40.11
C LEU A 97 12.67 13.12 -41.18
N LYS A 98 13.73 12.39 -40.81
CA LYS A 98 14.43 11.46 -41.71
C LYS A 98 13.49 10.36 -42.19
N ASP A 99 12.76 9.73 -41.27
CA ASP A 99 11.85 8.63 -41.61
C ASP A 99 10.66 9.13 -42.43
N LEU A 100 10.06 10.27 -42.05
CA LEU A 100 8.98 10.90 -42.83
C LEU A 100 9.45 11.43 -44.20
N GLY A 101 10.75 11.63 -44.40
CA GLY A 101 11.31 12.19 -45.63
C GLY A 101 10.88 13.63 -45.89
N THR A 102 10.81 14.46 -44.84
CA THR A 102 10.39 15.87 -44.93
C THR A 102 11.27 16.77 -44.05
N ASP A 103 11.40 18.04 -44.41
CA ASP A 103 12.25 19.00 -43.69
C ASP A 103 11.61 19.58 -42.42
N TYR A 104 10.28 19.52 -42.32
CA TYR A 104 9.54 20.03 -41.18
C TYR A 104 8.28 19.21 -40.86
N VAL A 105 7.79 19.30 -39.63
CA VAL A 105 6.45 18.86 -39.23
C VAL A 105 5.61 20.05 -38.76
N ASP A 106 4.30 19.95 -38.93
CA ASP A 106 3.37 21.02 -38.59
C ASP A 106 3.07 21.02 -37.09
N LEU A 107 3.05 19.85 -36.46
CA LEU A 107 2.85 19.69 -35.03
C LEU A 107 3.74 18.58 -34.44
N TYR A 108 4.49 18.89 -33.39
CA TYR A 108 5.27 17.90 -32.63
C TYR A 108 4.78 17.82 -31.18
N LEU A 109 4.38 16.63 -30.76
CA LEU A 109 3.76 16.41 -29.44
C LEU A 109 4.66 15.63 -28.49
N VAL A 110 4.66 15.99 -27.20
CA VAL A 110 5.12 15.06 -26.15
C VAL A 110 4.06 13.95 -26.01
N HIS A 111 4.42 12.68 -26.28
CA HIS A 111 3.42 11.61 -26.41
C HIS A 111 2.73 11.24 -25.09
N TRP A 112 3.48 11.17 -23.99
CA TRP A 112 2.95 11.05 -22.62
C TRP A 112 3.75 11.92 -21.65
N PRO A 113 3.17 12.38 -20.52
CA PRO A 113 3.89 13.10 -19.47
C PRO A 113 4.77 12.17 -18.61
N SER A 114 5.56 11.31 -19.24
CA SER A 114 6.30 10.22 -18.58
C SER A 114 7.65 10.00 -19.26
N SER A 115 8.71 10.53 -18.66
CA SER A 115 10.09 10.24 -19.10
C SER A 115 10.51 8.87 -18.61
N THR A 116 10.77 7.93 -19.52
CA THR A 116 11.17 6.55 -19.19
C THR A 116 12.63 6.30 -19.55
N ASP A 117 13.27 5.37 -18.84
CA ASP A 117 14.64 4.96 -19.15
C ASP A 117 14.68 4.18 -20.49
N PRO A 118 15.61 4.51 -21.42
CA PRO A 118 15.81 3.75 -22.66
C PRO A 118 16.15 2.27 -22.48
N ASN A 119 16.87 1.94 -21.41
CA ASN A 119 17.30 0.56 -21.13
C ASN A 119 16.25 -0.21 -20.31
N ASP A 120 15.37 0.50 -19.60
CA ASP A 120 14.32 -0.09 -18.78
C ASP A 120 13.03 0.76 -18.82
N LEU A 121 12.15 0.41 -19.77
CA LEU A 121 10.87 1.11 -19.98
C LEU A 121 9.92 1.09 -18.76
N SER A 122 10.20 0.25 -17.74
CA SER A 122 9.42 0.21 -16.50
C SER A 122 9.80 1.30 -15.51
N LYS A 123 10.97 1.94 -15.70
CA LYS A 123 11.51 2.96 -14.80
C LYS A 123 11.39 4.35 -15.41
N HIS A 124 11.16 5.32 -14.52
CA HIS A 124 11.26 6.73 -14.88
C HIS A 124 12.71 7.20 -14.79
N LEU A 125 13.09 8.16 -15.63
CA LEU A 125 14.37 8.84 -15.49
C LEU A 125 14.36 9.65 -14.18
N PRO A 126 15.33 9.44 -13.27
CA PRO A 126 15.33 10.08 -11.95
C PRO A 126 15.45 11.60 -12.03
N ASP A 127 16.27 12.10 -12.95
CA ASP A 127 16.61 13.52 -13.05
C ASP A 127 15.96 14.23 -14.25
N TRP A 128 15.00 13.59 -14.92
CA TRP A 128 14.38 14.14 -16.13
C TRP A 128 12.86 14.04 -16.13
N ASP A 129 12.17 15.14 -15.90
CA ASP A 129 10.71 15.20 -15.96
C ASP A 129 10.19 15.81 -17.27
N PHE A 130 8.88 15.81 -17.46
CA PHE A 130 8.27 16.35 -18.69
C PHE A 130 8.41 17.88 -18.81
N ILE A 131 8.75 18.60 -17.74
CA ILE A 131 9.00 20.05 -17.79
C ILE A 131 10.36 20.30 -18.46
N LYS A 132 11.40 19.56 -18.07
CA LYS A 132 12.69 19.59 -18.77
C LYS A 132 12.56 19.19 -20.24
N THR A 133 11.76 18.18 -20.55
CA THR A 133 11.42 17.85 -21.94
C THR A 133 10.77 19.04 -22.66
N TRP A 134 9.82 19.74 -22.02
CA TRP A 134 9.19 20.92 -22.61
C TRP A 134 10.16 22.08 -22.83
N GLN A 135 11.14 22.29 -21.95
CA GLN A 135 12.20 23.28 -22.16
C GLN A 135 12.96 23.05 -23.46
N GLU A 136 13.27 21.79 -23.79
CA GLU A 136 13.91 21.43 -25.05
C GLU A 136 12.95 21.52 -26.25
N MET A 137 11.70 21.09 -26.09
CA MET A 137 10.67 21.21 -27.14
C MET A 137 10.47 22.67 -27.58
N GLN A 138 10.50 23.62 -26.64
CA GLN A 138 10.34 25.05 -26.91
C GLN A 138 11.43 25.65 -27.79
N LYS A 139 12.59 25.00 -27.93
CA LYS A 139 13.67 25.45 -28.81
C LYS A 139 13.42 25.06 -30.28
N LEU A 140 12.61 24.02 -30.52
CA LEU A 140 12.42 23.48 -31.87
C LEU A 140 11.77 24.44 -32.86
N PRO A 141 10.76 25.27 -32.51
CA PRO A 141 10.17 26.20 -33.45
C PRO A 141 11.17 27.16 -34.10
N ALA A 142 12.15 27.63 -33.34
CA ALA A 142 13.20 28.53 -33.84
C ALA A 142 14.09 27.88 -34.91
N THR A 143 14.14 26.54 -34.99
CA THR A 143 14.94 25.81 -35.98
C THR A 143 14.24 25.65 -37.34
N GLY A 144 12.94 25.97 -37.43
CA GLY A 144 12.12 25.74 -38.62
C GLY A 144 11.71 24.29 -38.87
N LYS A 145 12.28 23.32 -38.12
CA LYS A 145 11.96 21.88 -38.21
C LYS A 145 10.57 21.52 -37.69
N VAL A 146 10.01 22.35 -36.80
CA VAL A 146 8.70 22.16 -36.19
C VAL A 146 7.96 23.48 -36.23
N ARG A 147 6.73 23.53 -36.74
CA ARG A 147 5.93 24.77 -36.73
C ARG A 147 5.25 24.99 -35.38
N ASN A 148 4.60 23.95 -34.86
CA ASN A 148 3.88 24.00 -33.60
C ASN A 148 4.33 22.88 -32.65
N ILE A 149 4.34 23.18 -31.35
CA ILE A 149 4.60 22.19 -30.30
C ILE A 149 3.36 22.01 -29.43
N GLY A 150 3.14 20.79 -28.96
CA GLY A 150 2.03 20.46 -28.10
C GLY A 150 2.31 19.25 -27.22
N VAL A 151 1.26 18.78 -26.56
CA VAL A 151 1.31 17.63 -25.65
C VAL A 151 0.22 16.63 -25.97
N SER A 152 0.39 15.39 -25.51
CA SER A 152 -0.62 14.34 -25.60
C SER A 152 -0.75 13.64 -24.25
N ASN A 153 -1.99 13.31 -23.88
CA ASN A 153 -2.33 12.66 -22.61
C ASN A 153 -2.03 13.49 -21.34
N PHE A 154 -1.99 14.81 -21.45
CA PHE A 154 -1.82 15.69 -20.29
C PHE A 154 -3.18 15.98 -19.63
N GLY A 155 -3.34 15.53 -18.39
CA GLY A 155 -4.47 15.93 -17.54
C GLY A 155 -4.26 17.32 -16.93
N ILE A 156 -5.32 17.85 -16.30
CA ILE A 156 -5.33 19.22 -15.72
C ILE A 156 -4.13 19.46 -14.80
N LYS A 157 -3.83 18.53 -13.89
CA LYS A 157 -2.68 18.65 -12.96
C LYS A 157 -1.33 18.77 -13.68
N ASN A 158 -1.14 18.03 -14.77
CA ASN A 158 0.10 18.08 -15.53
C ASN A 158 0.22 19.39 -16.31
N LEU A 159 -0.90 19.87 -16.88
CA LEU A 159 -0.94 21.17 -17.55
C LEU A 159 -0.72 22.31 -16.58
N GLU A 160 -1.33 22.29 -15.39
CA GLU A 160 -1.08 23.27 -14.33
C GLU A 160 0.39 23.28 -13.92
N LYS A 161 0.98 22.10 -13.67
CA LYS A 161 2.41 21.99 -13.36
C LYS A 161 3.28 22.58 -14.47
N LEU A 162 2.94 22.30 -15.74
CA LEU A 162 3.69 22.80 -16.89
C LEU A 162 3.56 24.32 -17.05
N LEU A 163 2.34 24.84 -17.03
CA LEU A 163 2.05 26.26 -17.29
C LEU A 163 2.48 27.18 -16.13
N ASN A 164 2.51 26.67 -14.90
CA ASN A 164 2.95 27.44 -13.73
C ASN A 164 4.48 27.45 -13.57
N ASP A 165 5.21 26.61 -14.32
CA ASP A 165 6.66 26.58 -14.26
C ASP A 165 7.28 27.81 -14.96
N PRO A 166 8.23 28.52 -14.33
CA PRO A 166 8.81 29.75 -14.89
C PRO A 166 9.59 29.54 -16.19
N SER A 167 9.99 28.30 -16.50
CA SER A 167 10.69 27.97 -17.75
C SER A 167 9.74 27.83 -18.95
N THR A 168 8.43 27.74 -18.72
CA THR A 168 7.43 27.63 -19.77
C THR A 168 7.10 29.00 -20.33
N LYS A 169 7.63 29.28 -21.52
CA LYS A 169 7.42 30.50 -22.30
C LYS A 169 6.37 30.32 -23.40
N ILE A 170 6.28 29.12 -23.95
CA ILE A 170 5.34 28.75 -25.02
C ILE A 170 4.25 27.87 -24.42
N VAL A 171 3.00 28.32 -24.55
CA VAL A 171 1.81 27.54 -24.20
C VAL A 171 1.60 26.45 -25.26
N PRO A 172 1.40 25.17 -24.89
CA PRO A 172 1.16 24.10 -25.86
C PRO A 172 0.03 24.45 -26.83
N ALA A 173 0.26 24.32 -28.14
CA ALA A 173 -0.75 24.65 -29.14
C ALA A 173 -1.91 23.63 -29.15
N VAL A 174 -1.58 22.37 -28.90
CA VAL A 174 -2.52 21.24 -28.91
C VAL A 174 -2.30 20.37 -27.67
N ASN A 175 -3.41 19.88 -27.10
CA ASN A 175 -3.43 18.75 -26.18
C ASN A 175 -4.24 17.61 -26.83
N GLN A 176 -3.55 16.57 -27.30
CA GLN A 176 -4.19 15.41 -27.91
C GLN A 176 -4.60 14.40 -26.82
N ILE A 177 -5.90 14.08 -26.73
CA ILE A 177 -6.46 13.27 -25.64
C ILE A 177 -7.51 12.29 -26.16
N GLU A 178 -7.77 11.24 -25.38
CA GLU A 178 -8.83 10.28 -25.70
C GLU A 178 -10.20 10.94 -25.51
N LEU A 179 -10.95 11.08 -26.61
CA LEU A 179 -12.26 11.72 -26.60
C LEU A 179 -13.25 10.93 -27.45
N HIS A 180 -14.26 10.37 -26.80
CA HIS A 180 -15.43 9.75 -27.42
C HIS A 180 -16.62 9.86 -26.45
N PRO A 181 -17.87 9.58 -26.86
CA PRO A 181 -19.03 9.75 -25.97
C PRO A 181 -18.92 9.03 -24.62
N ASN A 182 -18.27 7.86 -24.55
CA ASN A 182 -18.03 7.14 -23.29
C ASN A 182 -16.83 7.66 -22.46
N ASN A 183 -16.09 8.64 -22.97
CA ASN A 183 -15.00 9.36 -22.28
C ASN A 183 -14.92 10.84 -22.75
N PRO A 184 -15.93 11.67 -22.47
CA PRO A 184 -16.05 13.01 -23.05
C PRO A 184 -15.14 14.06 -22.39
N SER A 185 -14.52 13.73 -21.25
CA SER A 185 -13.56 14.57 -20.49
C SER A 185 -13.90 16.09 -20.45
N PRO A 186 -15.14 16.50 -20.11
CA PRO A 186 -15.61 17.87 -20.32
C PRO A 186 -14.81 18.92 -19.54
N LYS A 187 -14.35 18.58 -18.32
CA LYS A 187 -13.52 19.47 -17.51
C LYS A 187 -12.15 19.73 -18.14
N LEU A 188 -11.54 18.71 -18.74
CA LEU A 188 -10.23 18.83 -19.36
C LEU A 188 -10.31 19.62 -20.65
N VAL A 189 -11.33 19.37 -21.48
CA VAL A 189 -11.56 20.14 -22.71
C VAL A 189 -11.80 21.61 -22.37
N ALA A 190 -12.70 21.91 -21.42
CA ALA A 190 -12.95 23.29 -20.99
C ALA A 190 -11.70 23.99 -20.43
N TYR A 191 -10.84 23.25 -19.71
CA TYR A 191 -9.57 23.76 -19.23
C TYR A 191 -8.57 24.04 -20.37
N ASN A 192 -8.47 23.14 -21.35
CA ASN A 192 -7.65 23.37 -22.54
C ASN A 192 -8.11 24.64 -23.27
N THR A 193 -9.42 24.78 -23.52
CA THR A 193 -10.01 25.95 -24.18
C THR A 193 -9.73 27.24 -23.41
N SER A 194 -9.87 27.26 -22.09
CA SER A 194 -9.62 28.47 -21.28
C SER A 194 -8.16 28.92 -21.28
N LYS A 195 -7.22 28.01 -21.61
CA LYS A 195 -5.79 28.29 -21.77
C LYS A 195 -5.38 28.54 -23.23
N GLY A 196 -6.33 28.55 -24.17
CA GLY A 196 -6.04 28.67 -25.60
C GLY A 196 -5.40 27.42 -26.22
N ILE A 197 -5.47 26.27 -25.55
CA ILE A 197 -4.93 25.00 -26.01
C ILE A 197 -6.02 24.27 -26.81
N HIS A 198 -5.75 23.94 -28.07
CA HIS A 198 -6.70 23.19 -28.89
C HIS A 198 -6.73 21.72 -28.48
N SER A 199 -7.91 21.11 -28.43
CA SER A 199 -8.03 19.67 -28.14
C SER A 199 -8.08 18.87 -29.44
N THR A 200 -7.35 17.76 -29.51
CA THR A 200 -7.48 16.77 -30.60
C THR A 200 -7.92 15.43 -30.01
N GLY A 201 -9.05 14.91 -30.47
CA GLY A 201 -9.63 13.65 -30.01
C GLY A 201 -9.05 12.45 -30.76
N TYR A 202 -8.17 11.69 -30.10
CA TYR A 202 -7.77 10.37 -30.57
C TYR A 202 -8.73 9.30 -30.05
N SER A 203 -8.76 8.13 -30.71
CA SER A 203 -9.71 7.05 -30.41
C SER A 203 -11.16 7.54 -30.36
N CYS A 204 -11.50 8.49 -31.24
CA CYS A 204 -12.83 9.07 -31.37
C CYS A 204 -13.95 8.05 -31.67
N LEU A 205 -13.55 6.86 -32.13
CA LEU A 205 -14.43 5.72 -32.41
C LEU A 205 -14.43 4.66 -31.28
N GLY A 206 -13.80 4.95 -30.13
CA GLY A 206 -13.69 4.04 -28.99
C GLY A 206 -12.79 2.81 -29.19
N SER A 207 -11.90 2.86 -30.20
CA SER A 207 -10.92 1.82 -30.58
C SER A 207 -11.53 0.48 -31.00
N THR A 208 -10.69 -0.54 -31.13
CA THR A 208 -11.07 -1.91 -31.54
C THR A 208 -12.06 -2.52 -30.56
N ASN A 209 -13.12 -3.16 -31.06
CA ASN A 209 -14.17 -3.80 -30.26
C ASN A 209 -14.87 -2.87 -29.25
N SER A 210 -15.02 -1.59 -29.59
CA SER A 210 -15.68 -0.62 -28.73
C SER A 210 -17.12 -1.02 -28.39
N PRO A 211 -17.56 -0.92 -27.11
CA PRO A 211 -18.96 -1.10 -26.76
C PRO A 211 -19.88 -0.02 -27.38
N LEU A 212 -19.32 1.11 -27.85
CA LEU A 212 -20.08 2.14 -28.56
C LEU A 212 -20.90 1.58 -29.73
N TYR A 213 -20.36 0.61 -30.46
CA TYR A 213 -21.05 0.01 -31.61
C TYR A 213 -22.24 -0.89 -31.24
N LYS A 214 -22.44 -1.17 -29.95
CA LYS A 214 -23.58 -1.93 -29.42
C LYS A 214 -24.58 -1.04 -28.70
N ASP A 215 -24.28 0.25 -28.56
CA ASP A 215 -25.14 1.18 -27.84
C ASP A 215 -26.41 1.47 -28.66
N PRO A 216 -27.61 1.22 -28.11
CA PRO A 216 -28.86 1.37 -28.86
C PRO A 216 -29.15 2.82 -29.22
N THR A 217 -28.72 3.79 -28.40
CA THR A 217 -28.93 5.22 -28.67
C THR A 217 -28.10 5.66 -29.88
N LEU A 218 -26.84 5.22 -29.97
CA LEU A 218 -26.00 5.50 -31.14
C LEU A 218 -26.56 4.86 -32.41
N LEU A 219 -26.99 3.60 -32.34
CA LEU A 219 -27.53 2.87 -33.50
C LEU A 219 -28.82 3.50 -34.02
N GLN A 220 -29.77 3.83 -33.13
CA GLN A 220 -31.01 4.52 -33.50
C GLN A 220 -30.74 5.90 -34.10
N LEU A 221 -29.77 6.64 -33.56
CA LEU A 221 -29.40 7.95 -34.09
C LEU A 221 -28.77 7.84 -35.48
N ALA A 222 -27.90 6.86 -35.69
CA ALA A 222 -27.28 6.57 -36.98
C ALA A 222 -28.34 6.21 -38.04
N GLU A 223 -29.29 5.34 -37.70
CA GLU A 223 -30.42 4.97 -38.56
C GLU A 223 -31.29 6.18 -38.90
N LYS A 224 -31.69 6.97 -37.89
CA LYS A 224 -32.49 8.19 -38.09
C LYS A 224 -31.83 9.19 -39.04
N LYS A 225 -30.49 9.28 -39.01
CA LYS A 225 -29.73 10.18 -39.90
C LYS A 225 -29.39 9.57 -41.25
N GLY A 226 -29.63 8.27 -41.45
CA GLY A 226 -29.17 7.54 -42.63
C GLY A 226 -27.64 7.52 -42.74
N ARG A 227 -26.94 7.48 -41.60
CA ARG A 227 -25.47 7.52 -41.52
C ARG A 227 -24.93 6.34 -40.75
N THR A 228 -23.63 6.09 -40.87
CA THR A 228 -22.96 5.06 -40.06
C THR A 228 -22.74 5.54 -38.62
N PRO A 229 -22.69 4.64 -37.63
CA PRO A 229 -22.32 5.00 -36.26
C PRO A 229 -20.99 5.75 -36.18
N GLN A 230 -20.02 5.38 -37.01
CA GLN A 230 -18.71 6.03 -37.08
C GLN A 230 -18.84 7.51 -37.49
N GLN A 231 -19.61 7.78 -38.54
CA GLN A 231 -19.86 9.14 -39.02
C GLN A 231 -20.54 10.01 -37.96
N VAL A 232 -21.50 9.46 -37.20
CA VAL A 232 -22.13 10.15 -36.07
C VAL A 232 -21.13 10.48 -34.96
N LEU A 233 -20.26 9.53 -34.60
CA LEU A 233 -19.22 9.73 -33.57
C LEU A 233 -18.20 10.80 -33.96
N LEU A 234 -17.76 10.82 -35.23
CA LEU A 234 -16.83 11.83 -35.73
C LEU A 234 -17.46 13.20 -35.71
N LEU A 235 -18.69 13.32 -36.21
CA LEU A 235 -19.41 14.57 -36.26
C LEU A 235 -19.72 15.13 -34.86
N TRP A 236 -20.03 14.26 -33.90
CA TRP A 236 -20.15 14.66 -32.49
C TRP A 236 -18.89 15.40 -32.02
N GLY A 237 -17.69 14.86 -32.27
CA GLY A 237 -16.44 15.53 -31.90
C GLY A 237 -16.23 16.87 -32.61
N LEU A 238 -16.52 16.92 -33.92
CA LEU A 238 -16.39 18.14 -34.72
C LEU A 238 -17.35 19.25 -34.29
N GLN A 239 -18.58 18.92 -33.90
CA GLN A 239 -19.55 19.90 -33.40
C GLN A 239 -19.24 20.36 -31.97
N LYS A 240 -18.56 19.53 -31.18
CA LYS A 240 -18.06 19.93 -29.85
C LYS A 240 -16.84 20.86 -29.91
N GLY A 241 -16.25 21.05 -31.10
CA GLY A 241 -15.23 22.06 -31.35
C GLY A 241 -13.78 21.58 -31.23
N TRP A 242 -13.53 20.27 -31.28
CA TRP A 242 -12.18 19.72 -31.37
C TRP A 242 -11.95 19.01 -32.71
N SER A 243 -10.68 18.78 -33.05
CA SER A 243 -10.30 17.95 -34.20
C SER A 243 -10.40 16.47 -33.83
N VAL A 244 -10.66 15.61 -34.81
CA VAL A 244 -10.76 14.15 -34.65
C VAL A 244 -9.83 13.44 -35.63
N ILE A 245 -9.20 12.37 -35.17
CA ILE A 245 -8.22 11.59 -35.95
C ILE A 245 -8.59 10.10 -35.96
N PRO A 246 -9.66 9.69 -36.68
CA PRO A 246 -10.01 8.28 -36.82
C PRO A 246 -8.86 7.48 -37.42
N LYS A 247 -8.59 6.33 -36.82
CA LYS A 247 -7.65 5.35 -37.37
C LYS A 247 -8.34 4.40 -38.33
N SER A 248 -7.80 4.23 -39.53
CA SER A 248 -8.20 3.18 -40.46
C SER A 248 -7.08 2.87 -41.45
N VAL A 249 -6.97 1.60 -41.86
CA VAL A 249 -6.13 1.15 -42.99
C VAL A 249 -6.97 0.67 -44.19
N SER A 250 -8.28 0.60 -44.01
CA SER A 250 -9.19 0.12 -45.05
C SER A 250 -9.70 1.32 -45.85
N LYS A 251 -9.50 1.28 -47.16
CA LYS A 251 -9.92 2.33 -48.10
C LYS A 251 -11.40 2.68 -47.95
N SER A 252 -12.30 1.68 -47.91
CA SER A 252 -13.74 1.93 -47.78
C SER A 252 -14.12 2.66 -46.49
N ARG A 253 -13.45 2.34 -45.37
CA ARG A 253 -13.65 3.06 -44.10
C ARG A 253 -13.06 4.46 -44.12
N ILE A 254 -11.92 4.67 -44.79
CA ILE A 254 -11.32 6.00 -44.96
C ILE A 254 -12.28 6.87 -45.77
N ASP A 255 -12.81 6.35 -46.87
CA ASP A 255 -13.77 7.05 -47.73
C ASP A 255 -15.05 7.39 -46.95
N ALA A 256 -15.63 6.43 -46.23
CA ALA A 256 -16.84 6.63 -45.43
C ALA A 256 -16.64 7.62 -44.26
N ASN A 257 -15.47 7.60 -43.61
CA ASN A 257 -15.15 8.53 -42.53
C ASN A 257 -14.99 9.99 -43.02
N PHE A 258 -14.76 10.19 -44.32
CA PHE A 258 -14.69 11.51 -44.93
C PHE A 258 -16.07 12.03 -45.39
N GLU A 259 -17.09 11.18 -45.43
CA GLU A 259 -18.45 11.55 -45.86
C GLU A 259 -19.26 12.16 -44.70
N LEU A 260 -18.76 13.28 -44.16
CA LEU A 260 -19.38 13.98 -43.02
C LEU A 260 -20.17 15.24 -43.43
N ASP A 261 -20.10 15.63 -44.70
CA ASP A 261 -20.70 16.88 -45.19
C ASP A 261 -22.20 16.77 -45.46
N GLY A 262 -22.89 17.91 -45.44
CA GLY A 262 -24.31 18.02 -45.79
C GLY A 262 -25.30 17.62 -44.69
N TYR A 263 -24.83 17.36 -43.46
CA TYR A 263 -25.71 17.13 -42.31
C TYR A 263 -25.07 17.59 -40.99
N GLU A 264 -25.89 17.70 -39.95
CA GLU A 264 -25.46 18.01 -38.57
C GLU A 264 -26.28 17.22 -37.55
N LEU A 265 -25.73 17.06 -36.34
CA LEU A 265 -26.47 16.59 -35.18
C LEU A 265 -27.14 17.79 -34.51
N THR A 266 -28.39 17.62 -34.08
CA THR A 266 -29.09 18.65 -33.32
C THR A 266 -28.51 18.74 -31.90
N ALA A 267 -28.79 19.84 -31.20
CA ALA A 267 -28.37 19.99 -29.80
C ALA A 267 -28.89 18.85 -28.91
N ASP A 268 -30.12 18.38 -29.14
CA ASP A 268 -30.70 17.26 -28.40
C ASP A 268 -29.97 15.94 -28.70
N GLU A 269 -29.57 15.70 -29.95
CA GLU A 269 -28.82 14.50 -30.36
C GLU A 269 -27.41 14.51 -29.77
N ILE A 270 -26.74 15.68 -29.72
CA ILE A 270 -25.47 15.85 -29.02
C ILE A 270 -25.65 15.58 -27.51
N ASN A 271 -26.71 16.11 -26.91
CA ASN A 271 -27.02 15.87 -25.50
C ASN A 271 -27.31 14.39 -25.21
N GLN A 272 -27.94 13.65 -26.12
CA GLN A 272 -28.13 12.21 -25.99
C GLN A 272 -26.78 11.47 -25.96
N LEU A 273 -25.86 11.82 -26.86
CA LEU A 273 -24.52 11.23 -26.92
C LEU A 273 -23.65 11.60 -25.69
N ASP A 274 -23.74 12.83 -25.21
CA ASP A 274 -23.04 13.26 -23.99
C ASP A 274 -23.50 12.45 -22.75
N ASN A 275 -24.77 12.05 -22.73
CA ASN A 275 -25.41 11.33 -21.63
C ASN A 275 -25.43 9.80 -21.77
N LEU A 276 -24.64 9.22 -22.68
CA LEU A 276 -24.46 7.76 -22.71
C LEU A 276 -24.02 7.23 -21.34
N LYS A 277 -24.69 6.18 -20.87
CA LYS A 277 -24.52 5.68 -19.49
C LYS A 277 -23.16 5.00 -19.28
N ASP A 278 -22.68 4.31 -20.29
CA ASP A 278 -21.45 3.55 -20.21
C ASP A 278 -20.24 4.48 -20.28
N ARG A 279 -19.33 4.33 -19.31
CA ARG A 279 -18.05 5.04 -19.30
C ARG A 279 -16.90 4.05 -19.34
N PHE A 280 -16.00 4.23 -20.31
CA PHE A 280 -14.78 3.45 -20.41
C PHE A 280 -13.69 4.32 -21.01
N LYS A 281 -12.44 3.98 -20.68
CA LYS A 281 -11.26 4.57 -21.29
C LYS A 281 -10.54 3.45 -22.05
N VAL A 282 -10.12 3.70 -23.28
CA VAL A 282 -9.37 2.73 -24.09
C VAL A 282 -7.96 2.57 -23.53
N TYR A 283 -7.27 3.68 -23.28
CA TYR A 283 -5.88 3.66 -22.83
C TYR A 283 -5.75 4.08 -21.39
N PHE A 284 -5.20 3.15 -20.61
CA PHE A 284 -4.78 3.41 -19.25
C PHE A 284 -3.26 3.53 -19.19
N PRO A 285 -2.70 4.50 -18.46
CA PRO A 285 -1.30 4.45 -18.09
C PRO A 285 -1.06 3.12 -17.36
N LEU A 286 -0.05 2.35 -17.76
CA LEU A 286 0.25 0.99 -17.27
C LEU A 286 0.26 0.90 -15.72
N LEU A 287 0.65 1.99 -15.05
CA LEU A 287 0.68 2.12 -13.59
C LEU A 287 -0.69 2.47 -12.95
N THR A 288 -1.55 3.24 -13.61
CA THR A 288 -2.88 3.63 -13.09
C THR A 288 -3.98 2.63 -13.48
N GLY A 289 -3.79 1.91 -14.59
CA GLY A 289 -4.73 0.92 -15.11
C GLY A 289 -4.93 -0.27 -14.18
N ARG A 290 -3.88 -0.77 -13.52
CA ARG A 290 -4.01 -1.86 -12.53
C ARG A 290 -4.93 -1.49 -11.38
N ARG A 291 -4.84 -0.25 -10.89
CA ARG A 291 -5.62 0.23 -9.74
C ARG A 291 -7.10 0.44 -10.09
N PHE A 292 -7.38 0.99 -11.27
CA PHE A 292 -8.75 1.24 -11.74
C PHE A 292 -9.43 0.00 -12.30
N ALA A 293 -8.71 -0.88 -13.00
CA ALA A 293 -9.22 -2.18 -13.43
C ALA A 293 -9.59 -3.05 -12.22
N TYR A 294 -8.80 -3.00 -11.15
CA TYR A 294 -9.13 -3.64 -9.87
C TYR A 294 -10.42 -3.06 -9.26
N GLU A 295 -10.58 -1.73 -9.20
CA GLU A 295 -11.81 -1.10 -8.69
C GLU A 295 -13.05 -1.38 -9.56
N LYS A 296 -12.88 -1.40 -10.89
CA LYS A 296 -13.98 -1.66 -11.82
C LYS A 296 -14.37 -3.14 -11.80
N ALA A 297 -13.38 -4.04 -11.78
CA ALA A 297 -13.59 -5.48 -11.59
C ALA A 297 -14.27 -5.78 -10.24
N TRP A 298 -13.89 -5.08 -9.18
CA TRP A 298 -14.53 -5.17 -7.86
C TRP A 298 -15.99 -4.71 -7.88
N LYS A 299 -16.30 -3.60 -8.58
CA LYS A 299 -17.67 -3.09 -8.73
C LYS A 299 -18.53 -4.00 -9.59
N THR A 300 -18.01 -4.52 -10.71
CA THR A 300 -18.75 -5.47 -11.57
C THR A 300 -18.88 -6.84 -10.91
N PHE A 301 -17.92 -7.27 -10.08
CA PHE A 301 -18.08 -8.43 -9.19
C PHE A 301 -19.26 -8.22 -8.26
N LYS A 302 -19.31 -7.06 -7.59
CA LYS A 302 -20.37 -6.75 -6.61
C LYS A 302 -21.77 -6.68 -7.22
N THR A 303 -21.91 -6.28 -8.49
CA THR A 303 -23.21 -6.24 -9.18
C THR A 303 -23.64 -7.58 -9.79
N LYS A 304 -22.72 -8.54 -9.95
CA LYS A 304 -23.02 -9.89 -10.47
C LYS A 304 -23.38 -10.89 -9.38
N PHE A 305 -23.19 -10.56 -8.10
CA PHE A 305 -23.77 -11.32 -7.01
C PHE A 305 -25.21 -10.85 -6.74
N PRO A 306 -26.21 -11.75 -6.73
CA PRO A 306 -27.51 -11.41 -6.18
C PRO A 306 -27.33 -11.03 -4.71
N GLU A 307 -28.11 -10.05 -4.22
CA GLU A 307 -28.33 -9.95 -2.78
C GLU A 307 -28.78 -11.34 -2.26
N PRO A 308 -28.32 -11.80 -1.09
CA PRO A 308 -28.59 -13.15 -0.64
C PRO A 308 -30.08 -13.32 -0.36
N VAL A 309 -30.80 -13.84 -1.36
CA VAL A 309 -32.11 -14.44 -1.19
C VAL A 309 -31.91 -15.81 -0.54
N GLN A 310 -32.45 -15.88 0.66
CA GLN A 310 -32.68 -17.03 1.51
C GLN A 310 -33.19 -18.26 0.72
N GLN A 311 -32.48 -19.40 0.76
CA GLN A 311 -33.02 -20.68 0.30
C GLN A 311 -32.89 -21.79 1.35
N SER A 312 -34.08 -22.24 1.78
CA SER A 312 -34.49 -23.59 2.21
C SER A 312 -33.62 -24.37 3.22
N SER A 313 -34.10 -24.38 4.46
CA SER A 313 -33.67 -25.22 5.58
C SER A 313 -34.07 -26.70 5.40
N LEU A 314 -33.09 -27.60 5.48
CA LEU A 314 -33.29 -28.99 5.92
C LEU A 314 -33.70 -29.01 7.41
N ARG A 315 -34.70 -29.82 7.75
CA ARG A 315 -35.34 -29.85 9.07
C ARG A 315 -34.67 -30.92 9.96
N PHE A 316 -33.90 -30.49 10.96
CA PHE A 316 -33.43 -31.36 12.05
C PHE A 316 -34.35 -31.19 13.28
N GLN A 317 -34.81 -32.30 13.88
CA GLN A 317 -35.52 -32.29 15.16
C GLN A 317 -34.50 -32.44 16.31
N PRO A 318 -34.43 -31.49 17.25
CA PRO A 318 -33.61 -31.63 18.45
C PRO A 318 -34.36 -32.40 19.55
N ALA A 319 -33.73 -33.43 20.11
CA ALA A 319 -34.12 -34.04 21.38
C ALA A 319 -33.56 -33.20 22.55
N TYR A 320 -34.40 -32.84 23.51
CA TYR A 320 -34.04 -31.94 24.61
C TYR A 320 -33.38 -32.69 25.78
N ALA A 321 -32.15 -32.32 26.13
CA ALA A 321 -31.58 -32.62 27.44
C ALA A 321 -32.03 -31.57 28.47
N ARG A 322 -32.61 -32.00 29.59
CA ARG A 322 -32.99 -31.12 30.70
C ARG A 322 -31.74 -30.66 31.45
N ILE A 323 -31.56 -29.34 31.58
CA ILE A 323 -30.59 -28.75 32.50
C ILE A 323 -31.36 -28.23 33.73
N ASN A 324 -31.01 -28.71 34.91
CA ASN A 324 -31.61 -28.24 36.17
C ASN A 324 -31.23 -26.78 36.45
N PRO A 325 -32.18 -25.92 36.87
CA PRO A 325 -31.94 -24.48 37.04
C PRO A 325 -31.10 -24.18 38.28
N ARG A 326 -30.03 -23.39 38.13
CA ARG A 326 -29.39 -22.68 39.25
C ARG A 326 -30.19 -21.42 39.58
N GLN A 327 -30.42 -21.15 40.87
CA GLN A 327 -31.19 -20.00 41.34
C GLN A 327 -30.51 -18.66 40.94
N PRO A 328 -31.25 -17.67 40.41
CA PRO A 328 -30.70 -16.37 40.03
C PRO A 328 -30.52 -15.45 41.25
N ILE A 329 -29.33 -14.85 41.35
CA ILE A 329 -28.86 -14.01 42.47
C ILE A 329 -29.57 -12.64 42.55
N SER A 330 -30.43 -12.27 41.58
CA SER A 330 -31.26 -11.03 41.68
C SER A 330 -32.51 -11.03 40.78
N ARG A 331 -33.51 -10.21 41.13
CA ARG A 331 -34.78 -10.04 40.38
C ARG A 331 -34.56 -9.49 38.97
N ALA A 332 -33.53 -8.66 38.77
CA ALA A 332 -33.15 -8.15 37.45
C ALA A 332 -32.47 -9.22 36.56
N ALA A 333 -31.73 -10.16 37.16
CA ALA A 333 -31.17 -11.31 36.45
C ALA A 333 -32.25 -12.32 36.02
N ALA A 334 -33.27 -12.52 36.85
CA ALA A 334 -34.44 -13.33 36.51
C ALA A 334 -35.23 -12.75 35.32
N ILE A 335 -35.39 -11.42 35.28
CA ILE A 335 -36.07 -10.73 34.16
C ILE A 335 -35.23 -10.76 32.88
N ARG A 336 -33.88 -10.71 32.99
CA ARG A 336 -32.96 -10.85 31.85
C ARG A 336 -32.91 -12.26 31.29
N GLN A 337 -32.97 -13.29 32.14
CA GLN A 337 -33.12 -14.68 31.72
C GLN A 337 -34.46 -14.95 31.02
N ALA A 338 -35.53 -14.23 31.41
CA ALA A 338 -36.86 -14.39 30.83
C ALA A 338 -37.07 -13.71 29.47
N ARG A 339 -36.18 -12.81 29.01
CA ARG A 339 -36.48 -11.90 27.88
C ARG A 339 -35.55 -11.92 26.67
N SER A 340 -34.54 -12.76 26.61
CA SER A 340 -33.78 -12.87 25.34
C SER A 340 -33.09 -14.21 25.20
N ARG A 341 -33.54 -15.02 24.23
CA ARG A 341 -32.72 -15.58 23.12
C ARG A 341 -33.32 -16.85 22.55
N HIS A 342 -33.28 -16.94 21.22
CA HIS A 342 -33.21 -18.12 20.36
C HIS A 342 -32.31 -17.65 19.19
N PHE A 343 -31.23 -18.28 18.69
CA PHE A 343 -30.52 -19.54 18.97
C PHE A 343 -29.07 -19.45 18.41
N SER A 344 -28.19 -20.33 18.90
CA SER A 344 -26.87 -20.73 18.37
C SER A 344 -27.00 -21.65 17.13
N THR A 345 -25.96 -22.05 16.38
CA THR A 345 -24.99 -23.12 16.73
C THR A 345 -23.79 -23.20 15.76
N ARG A 346 -22.62 -23.56 16.34
CA ARG A 346 -21.54 -24.35 15.72
C ARG A 346 -21.94 -25.84 15.74
N ALA A 347 -21.38 -26.65 14.83
CA ALA A 347 -20.60 -27.85 15.17
C ALA A 347 -20.28 -28.72 13.93
N THR A 348 -19.02 -29.14 13.83
CA THR A 348 -18.48 -30.53 13.93
C THR A 348 -16.95 -30.39 13.88
N ASP A 349 -16.07 -31.20 14.48
CA ASP A 349 -16.04 -32.17 15.58
C ASP A 349 -14.51 -32.43 15.78
N SER A 350 -13.93 -32.28 16.97
CA SER A 350 -13.76 -33.29 18.02
C SER A 350 -12.93 -34.53 17.64
N PHE A 351 -11.66 -34.56 18.05
CA PHE A 351 -11.04 -35.72 18.72
C PHE A 351 -9.67 -35.33 19.32
N VAL A 352 -9.31 -35.97 20.42
CA VAL A 352 -8.02 -35.90 21.15
C VAL A 352 -7.85 -34.77 22.18
N SER A 353 -8.29 -35.04 23.41
CA SER A 353 -7.40 -35.04 24.60
C SER A 353 -8.18 -35.40 25.87
N TYR A 354 -8.41 -36.70 26.05
CA TYR A 354 -8.91 -37.28 27.31
C TYR A 354 -7.76 -37.73 28.23
N ILE A 355 -6.54 -37.23 28.07
CA ILE A 355 -5.41 -37.66 28.93
C ILE A 355 -4.67 -36.44 29.45
N ARG A 356 -5.07 -36.00 30.65
CA ARG A 356 -4.25 -35.43 31.75
C ARG A 356 -5.15 -34.60 32.68
N SER A 357 -6.11 -35.25 33.34
CA SER A 357 -6.67 -34.73 34.58
C SER A 357 -6.25 -35.65 35.72
N GLY A 358 -5.11 -35.34 36.31
CA GLY A 358 -4.57 -36.05 37.45
C GLY A 358 -3.36 -35.29 37.96
N LEU A 359 -3.61 -34.16 38.63
CA LEU A 359 -2.86 -33.64 39.78
C LEU A 359 -3.22 -32.17 40.05
N GLN A 360 -3.53 -31.91 41.33
CA GLN A 360 -3.56 -30.61 42.03
C GLN A 360 -4.72 -29.67 41.65
N GLY A 361 -5.50 -29.10 42.57
CA GLY A 361 -5.24 -28.73 43.96
C GLY A 361 -5.73 -27.27 44.10
N GLY A 362 -6.75 -27.04 44.93
CA GLY A 362 -7.58 -25.83 44.88
C GLY A 362 -6.89 -24.51 45.21
N LYS A 363 -7.44 -23.41 44.66
CA LYS A 363 -7.28 -22.03 45.17
C LYS A 363 -8.66 -21.38 45.34
N ALA A 364 -8.84 -20.73 46.48
CA ALA A 364 -10.07 -20.03 46.90
C ALA A 364 -10.39 -18.79 46.04
N PRO A 365 -11.66 -18.37 45.91
CA PRO A 365 -12.04 -17.18 45.15
C PRO A 365 -11.65 -15.89 45.87
N ARG A 366 -10.97 -14.97 45.16
CA ARG A 366 -10.66 -13.60 45.60
C ARG A 366 -11.95 -12.81 45.85
N GLN A 367 -12.04 -12.14 47.00
CA GLN A 367 -13.09 -11.15 47.30
C GLN A 367 -12.84 -9.86 46.53
N VAL A 368 -13.90 -9.32 45.91
CA VAL A 368 -13.87 -8.05 45.16
C VAL A 368 -14.01 -6.88 46.14
N SER A 369 -13.10 -5.91 46.10
CA SER A 369 -13.11 -4.78 47.05
C SER A 369 -14.28 -3.83 46.82
N GLN A 370 -14.78 -3.21 47.90
CA GLN A 370 -15.86 -2.21 47.83
C GLN A 370 -15.45 -0.91 47.10
N VAL A 371 -14.16 -0.66 46.90
CA VAL A 371 -13.68 0.46 46.09
C VAL A 371 -14.05 0.27 44.62
N ALA A 372 -13.94 -0.95 44.09
CA ALA A 372 -14.35 -1.26 42.72
C ALA A 372 -15.87 -1.11 42.53
N SER A 373 -16.67 -1.41 43.56
CA SER A 373 -18.12 -1.25 43.50
C SER A 373 -18.54 0.23 43.61
N ASN A 374 -17.84 1.03 44.42
CA ASN A 374 -18.09 2.47 44.55
C ASN A 374 -17.62 3.28 43.32
N ILE A 375 -16.54 2.89 42.65
CA ILE A 375 -16.13 3.45 41.35
C ILE A 375 -17.21 3.19 40.28
N SER A 376 -17.87 2.02 40.31
CA SER A 376 -18.99 1.73 39.40
C SER A 376 -20.27 2.53 39.70
N ARG A 377 -20.40 3.07 40.92
CA ARG A 377 -21.53 3.87 41.39
C ARG A 377 -21.33 5.38 41.18
N LEU A 378 -20.10 5.84 41.02
CA LEU A 378 -19.82 7.22 40.59
C LEU A 378 -20.35 7.43 39.18
N THR A 379 -21.26 8.38 39.07
CA THR A 379 -22.11 8.68 37.92
C THR A 379 -21.30 9.16 36.71
N SER A 380 -20.68 8.23 35.99
CA SER A 380 -20.20 8.42 34.61
C SER A 380 -21.35 8.34 33.58
N ARG A 381 -22.57 8.76 33.97
CA ARG A 381 -23.57 9.21 32.98
C ARG A 381 -23.21 10.64 32.59
N ALA A 382 -22.27 10.77 31.65
CA ALA A 382 -22.17 11.97 30.86
C ALA A 382 -23.55 12.26 30.23
N PRO A 383 -24.14 13.46 30.40
CA PRO A 383 -25.44 13.79 29.85
C PRO A 383 -25.35 14.07 28.34
N PHE A 384 -24.66 13.25 27.54
CA PHE A 384 -24.50 13.49 26.10
C PHE A 384 -24.39 12.22 25.24
N ALA A 385 -24.99 11.10 25.67
CA ALA A 385 -25.15 9.93 24.81
C ALA A 385 -26.23 10.11 23.71
N SER A 386 -26.96 11.23 23.70
CA SER A 386 -27.94 11.58 22.64
C SER A 386 -27.51 12.71 21.71
N THR A 387 -26.33 13.32 21.90
CA THR A 387 -25.80 14.40 21.04
C THR A 387 -24.45 14.09 20.40
N LEU A 388 -23.94 12.86 20.51
CA LEU A 388 -22.89 12.37 19.62
C LEU A 388 -23.52 11.71 18.39
N ARG A 389 -24.20 12.53 17.58
CA ARG A 389 -24.10 12.38 16.12
C ARG A 389 -22.69 12.86 15.70
N PRO A 390 -22.10 12.29 14.64
CA PRO A 390 -20.69 12.44 14.32
C PRO A 390 -20.37 13.87 13.87
N ASN A 391 -19.99 14.73 14.82
CA ASN A 391 -19.38 16.04 14.54
C ASN A 391 -17.85 16.00 14.68
N LEU A 392 -17.23 14.85 14.42
CA LEU A 392 -15.77 14.71 14.24
C LEU A 392 -15.36 14.42 12.79
N THR A 393 -16.28 14.57 11.83
CA THR A 393 -15.99 14.61 10.39
C THR A 393 -16.89 15.65 9.71
N GLY A 394 -16.56 16.93 9.88
CA GLY A 394 -17.37 18.02 9.32
C GLY A 394 -16.66 19.35 9.22
N GLY A 395 -15.36 19.35 8.90
CA GLY A 395 -14.56 20.56 8.74
C GLY A 395 -14.14 20.90 7.31
N THR A 396 -14.60 20.19 6.28
CA THR A 396 -14.18 20.46 4.87
C THR A 396 -15.19 20.06 3.78
N LEU A 397 -16.46 19.76 4.11
CA LEU A 397 -17.46 19.49 3.07
C LEU A 397 -18.78 20.21 3.34
N CYS A 398 -19.09 21.15 2.44
CA CYS A 398 -20.39 21.78 2.31
C CYS A 398 -21.49 20.70 2.24
N ARG A 399 -22.33 20.63 3.27
CA ARG A 399 -23.65 19.97 3.14
C ARG A 399 -24.73 21.04 3.18
N THR A 400 -25.24 21.29 1.99
CA THR A 400 -26.59 21.79 1.72
C THR A 400 -27.65 20.92 2.41
N ALA A 401 -28.71 21.60 2.84
CA ALA A 401 -30.05 21.11 3.17
C ALA A 401 -30.27 20.45 4.55
N GLY A 402 -31.00 21.19 5.41
CA GLY A 402 -32.17 20.62 6.10
C GLY A 402 -32.20 20.67 7.64
N GLY A 403 -32.75 21.77 8.18
CA GLY A 403 -33.59 21.74 9.38
C GLY A 403 -32.92 21.98 10.75
N TYR A 404 -33.54 22.59 11.76
CA TYR A 404 -34.80 23.32 11.90
C TYR A 404 -34.65 24.18 13.17
N ALA A 405 -34.96 25.47 13.09
CA ALA A 405 -35.36 26.26 14.26
C ALA A 405 -36.78 26.76 13.98
N ILE A 406 -37.66 26.58 14.96
CA ILE A 406 -39.06 27.00 14.92
C ILE A 406 -39.11 28.50 14.62
N GLY A 407 -39.66 28.88 13.45
CA GLY A 407 -39.83 30.27 13.02
C GLY A 407 -39.26 30.63 11.64
N ALA A 408 -38.42 29.80 11.03
CA ALA A 408 -37.81 30.13 9.73
C ALA A 408 -38.67 29.69 8.53
N GLY A 409 -39.80 30.38 8.31
CA GLY A 409 -40.76 30.06 7.23
C GLY A 409 -41.36 31.27 6.50
N ARG A 410 -40.80 32.48 6.64
CA ARG A 410 -41.24 33.64 5.84
C ARG A 410 -40.21 33.98 4.76
N VAL A 411 -40.68 34.07 3.53
CA VAL A 411 -39.93 34.56 2.37
C VAL A 411 -39.44 35.98 2.69
N GLY A 412 -38.12 36.17 2.79
CA GLY A 412 -37.48 37.45 3.15
C GLY A 412 -36.79 37.51 4.53
N GLY A 413 -36.89 36.47 5.37
CA GLY A 413 -36.23 36.46 6.68
C GLY A 413 -34.72 36.24 6.62
N ALA A 414 -33.93 37.13 7.24
CA ALA A 414 -32.48 37.02 7.33
C ALA A 414 -32.04 35.72 8.02
N ARG A 415 -31.12 34.97 7.40
CA ARG A 415 -30.55 33.73 7.92
C ARG A 415 -29.22 34.04 8.62
N TYR A 416 -29.15 33.82 9.93
CA TYR A 416 -27.90 33.93 10.68
C TYR A 416 -27.18 32.58 10.68
N PHE A 417 -25.95 32.54 10.16
CA PHE A 417 -25.04 31.40 10.28
C PHE A 417 -24.39 31.41 11.66
N SER A 418 -24.51 30.33 12.44
CA SER A 418 -23.81 30.19 13.72
C SER A 418 -22.35 29.81 13.49
N HIS A 419 -21.47 30.79 13.24
CA HIS A 419 -20.03 30.64 13.38
C HIS A 419 -19.61 31.16 14.77
N GLY A 420 -19.79 30.35 15.80
CA GLY A 420 -19.09 30.53 17.06
C GLY A 420 -17.88 29.58 17.09
N PRO A 421 -16.64 30.05 17.30
CA PRO A 421 -15.53 29.13 17.58
C PRO A 421 -15.89 28.30 18.82
N ALA A 422 -15.68 26.98 18.77
CA ALA A 422 -15.85 26.14 19.94
C ALA A 422 -14.96 26.71 21.07
N ALA A 423 -15.54 26.93 22.25
CA ALA A 423 -14.82 27.52 23.37
C ALA A 423 -13.54 26.70 23.63
N PRO A 424 -12.35 27.33 23.73
CA PRO A 424 -11.08 26.62 23.92
C PRO A 424 -11.10 25.60 25.08
N ALA A 425 -11.85 25.90 26.14
CA ALA A 425 -12.05 25.01 27.28
C ALA A 425 -12.70 23.65 26.90
N GLN A 426 -13.61 23.65 25.93
CA GLN A 426 -14.29 22.43 25.48
C GLN A 426 -13.36 21.56 24.62
N VAL A 427 -12.49 22.19 23.82
CA VAL A 427 -11.44 21.48 23.06
C VAL A 427 -10.43 20.87 24.03
N ILE A 428 -9.95 21.63 25.01
CA ILE A 428 -9.00 21.16 26.03
C ILE A 428 -9.59 19.99 26.82
N ASN A 429 -10.86 20.07 27.24
CA ASN A 429 -11.49 18.99 27.99
C ASN A 429 -11.65 17.73 27.15
N ASN A 430 -12.04 17.86 25.87
CA ASN A 430 -12.17 16.71 24.97
C ASN A 430 -10.83 16.02 24.69
N VAL A 431 -9.76 16.81 24.46
CA VAL A 431 -8.40 16.28 24.28
C VAL A 431 -7.90 15.62 25.57
N SER A 432 -8.15 16.23 26.73
CA SER A 432 -7.76 15.67 28.03
C SER A 432 -8.48 14.35 28.34
N VAL A 433 -9.76 14.23 28.02
CA VAL A 433 -10.52 12.97 28.17
C VAL A 433 -10.00 11.90 27.20
N GLY A 434 -9.74 12.27 25.93
CA GLY A 434 -9.13 11.36 24.96
C GLY A 434 -7.75 10.84 25.41
N MET A 435 -6.92 11.72 25.94
CA MET A 435 -5.59 11.36 26.45
C MET A 435 -5.66 10.47 27.69
N ARG A 436 -6.59 10.74 28.62
CA ARG A 436 -6.81 9.88 29.79
C ARG A 436 -7.32 8.50 29.40
N ALA A 437 -8.26 8.42 28.45
CA ALA A 437 -8.74 7.15 27.93
C ALA A 437 -7.62 6.36 27.24
N PHE A 438 -6.70 7.04 26.54
CA PHE A 438 -5.52 6.43 25.95
C PHE A 438 -4.54 5.89 27.01
N PHE A 439 -4.22 6.66 28.05
CA PHE A 439 -3.34 6.17 29.13
C PHE A 439 -3.95 4.99 29.91
N LEU A 440 -5.28 4.99 30.07
CA LEU A 440 -6.00 3.92 30.76
C LEU A 440 -6.19 2.66 29.89
N SER A 441 -6.11 2.77 28.56
CA SER A 441 -6.24 1.61 27.66
C SER A 441 -5.03 0.67 27.71
N GLY A 442 -3.90 1.13 28.28
CA GLY A 442 -2.66 0.39 28.34
C GLY A 442 -1.91 0.29 27.00
N GLN A 443 -2.39 0.98 25.96
CA GLN A 443 -1.72 1.09 24.66
C GLN A 443 -0.58 2.13 24.72
N LYS A 444 0.44 1.94 23.87
CA LYS A 444 1.56 2.87 23.70
C LYS A 444 1.50 3.52 22.32
N VAL A 445 2.08 4.71 22.18
CA VAL A 445 2.22 5.39 20.89
C VAL A 445 3.62 5.12 20.35
N ARG A 446 3.71 4.61 19.13
CA ARG A 446 4.97 4.45 18.39
C ARG A 446 4.98 5.31 17.14
N PHE A 447 6.16 5.77 16.76
CA PHE A 447 6.37 6.51 15.52
C PHE A 447 6.31 5.57 14.30
N ASP A 448 5.52 5.93 13.30
CA ASP A 448 5.20 5.13 12.09
C ASP A 448 5.72 5.82 10.82
N GLY A 449 6.76 6.64 10.96
CA GLY A 449 7.39 7.39 9.85
C GLY A 449 6.82 8.79 9.63
N ILE A 450 7.18 9.39 8.50
CA ILE A 450 6.76 10.75 8.12
C ILE A 450 5.82 10.64 6.93
N ASP A 451 4.71 11.37 6.98
CA ASP A 451 3.80 11.43 5.85
C ASP A 451 4.46 12.13 4.66
N SER A 452 4.62 11.41 3.55
CA SER A 452 5.32 11.90 2.36
C SER A 452 4.64 13.10 1.69
N VAL A 453 3.36 13.33 1.98
CA VAL A 453 2.57 14.44 1.43
C VAL A 453 2.56 15.66 2.35
N SER A 454 2.43 15.47 3.66
CA SER A 454 2.30 16.58 4.62
C SER A 454 3.56 16.90 5.41
N GLY A 455 4.60 16.04 5.34
CA GLY A 455 5.83 16.19 6.13
C GLY A 455 5.65 15.96 7.64
N ASN A 456 4.43 15.62 8.08
CA ASN A 456 4.11 15.43 9.50
C ASN A 456 4.51 14.03 9.99
N LYS A 457 4.95 13.95 11.24
CA LYS A 457 5.22 12.69 11.93
C LYS A 457 3.93 11.89 12.09
N LYS A 458 3.93 10.64 11.64
CA LYS A 458 2.85 9.67 11.84
C LYS A 458 3.13 8.84 13.07
N TYR A 459 2.07 8.56 13.81
CA TYR A 459 2.14 7.76 15.02
C TYR A 459 1.02 6.72 15.01
N LYS A 460 1.32 5.54 15.54
CA LYS A 460 0.43 4.40 15.64
C LYS A 460 0.28 3.97 17.09
N ALA A 461 -0.93 3.57 17.47
CA ALA A 461 -1.19 2.93 18.76
C ALA A 461 -0.78 1.44 18.69
N VAL A 462 0.00 1.00 19.67
CA VAL A 462 0.64 -0.31 19.74
C VAL A 462 0.33 -0.94 21.10
N THR A 463 0.07 -2.25 21.14
CA THR A 463 -0.15 -2.97 22.41
C THR A 463 1.16 -3.15 23.17
N LYS A 464 1.11 -3.49 24.47
CA LYS A 464 2.34 -3.76 25.25
C LYS A 464 3.13 -4.93 24.66
N LEU A 465 2.43 -5.95 24.17
CA LEU A 465 3.03 -7.14 23.58
C LEU A 465 3.72 -6.81 22.25
N GLN A 466 3.06 -6.04 21.38
CA GLN A 466 3.66 -5.54 20.13
C GLN A 466 4.86 -4.61 20.40
N ASP A 467 4.81 -3.75 21.42
CA ASP A 467 5.95 -2.90 21.80
C ASP A 467 7.17 -3.72 22.23
N GLN A 468 6.95 -4.79 23.01
CA GLN A 468 7.99 -5.69 23.49
C GLN A 468 8.60 -6.54 22.36
N ALA A 469 7.76 -7.17 21.54
CA ALA A 469 8.22 -8.00 20.42
C ALA A 469 9.02 -7.17 19.41
N GLU A 470 8.56 -5.97 19.07
CA GLU A 470 9.29 -5.11 18.13
C GLU A 470 10.63 -4.61 18.70
N LYS A 471 10.71 -4.36 20.02
CA LYS A 471 11.99 -4.04 20.67
C LYS A 471 12.98 -5.20 20.60
N GLN A 472 12.50 -6.43 20.80
CA GLN A 472 13.32 -7.63 20.66
C GLN A 472 13.80 -7.81 19.22
N MET A 473 12.91 -7.65 18.24
CA MET A 473 13.25 -7.73 16.81
C MET A 473 14.20 -6.63 16.34
N MET A 474 14.17 -5.44 16.96
CA MET A 474 15.12 -4.35 16.66
C MET A 474 16.49 -4.54 17.33
N ALA A 475 16.54 -5.21 18.48
CA ALA A 475 17.78 -5.46 19.20
C ALA A 475 18.64 -6.55 18.56
N ILE A 476 18.04 -7.43 17.77
CA ILE A 476 18.66 -8.64 17.22
C ILE A 476 18.76 -8.53 15.70
N PRO A 477 19.84 -9.01 15.05
CA PRO A 477 19.97 -8.95 13.60
C PRO A 477 18.88 -9.77 12.89
N ARG A 478 18.46 -9.33 11.70
CA ARG A 478 17.38 -9.96 10.91
C ARG A 478 17.64 -11.42 10.50
N SER A 479 18.90 -11.87 10.55
CA SER A 479 19.33 -13.24 10.24
C SER A 479 19.40 -14.15 11.47
N ALA A 480 19.18 -13.63 12.68
CA ALA A 480 19.23 -14.40 13.91
C ALA A 480 18.11 -15.47 13.97
N PRO A 481 18.33 -16.56 14.71
CA PRO A 481 17.30 -17.57 14.93
C PRO A 481 16.08 -16.96 15.64
N GLY A 482 14.90 -17.46 15.31
CA GLY A 482 13.62 -16.98 15.83
C GLY A 482 12.48 -17.91 15.47
N SER A 483 11.26 -17.45 15.69
CA SER A 483 10.08 -18.10 15.15
C SER A 483 9.69 -17.54 13.79
N PHE A 484 8.99 -18.34 13.00
CA PHE A 484 8.51 -17.95 11.68
C PHE A 484 7.13 -18.54 11.39
N ILE A 485 6.42 -17.89 10.45
CA ILE A 485 5.12 -18.30 9.96
C ILE A 485 5.26 -18.73 8.51
N ASP A 486 4.96 -20.00 8.24
CA ASP A 486 4.96 -20.57 6.90
C ASP A 486 3.56 -20.57 6.30
N PHE A 487 3.38 -19.83 5.21
CA PHE A 487 2.19 -19.83 4.37
C PHE A 487 2.43 -20.69 3.14
N GLN A 488 1.81 -21.87 3.11
CA GLN A 488 1.90 -22.77 1.97
C GLN A 488 1.03 -22.26 0.81
N LEU A 489 1.65 -22.06 -0.36
CA LEU A 489 0.99 -21.58 -1.59
C LEU A 489 0.68 -22.70 -2.57
N SER A 490 1.04 -23.95 -2.26
CA SER A 490 0.90 -25.06 -3.21
C SER A 490 -0.57 -25.28 -3.60
N PRO A 491 -0.95 -25.11 -4.88
CA PRO A 491 -2.30 -25.37 -5.33
C PRO A 491 -2.57 -26.88 -5.25
N THR A 492 -3.58 -27.30 -4.48
CA THR A 492 -4.04 -28.68 -4.53
C THR A 492 -4.77 -28.91 -5.86
N VAL A 493 -4.09 -29.55 -6.81
CA VAL A 493 -4.71 -29.95 -8.08
C VAL A 493 -5.46 -31.26 -7.85
N THR A 494 -6.77 -31.14 -7.64
CA THR A 494 -7.68 -32.27 -7.45
C THR A 494 -8.07 -32.93 -8.77
N ALA A 495 -7.92 -32.23 -9.89
CA ALA A 495 -8.19 -32.72 -11.24
C ALA A 495 -7.48 -34.04 -11.55
N PHE A 496 -6.23 -34.22 -11.11
CA PHE A 496 -5.47 -35.47 -11.29
C PHE A 496 -5.75 -36.56 -10.25
N GLY A 497 -6.45 -36.22 -9.16
CA GLY A 497 -6.76 -37.15 -8.06
C GLY A 497 -8.10 -37.87 -8.23
N LEU A 498 -9.10 -37.21 -8.81
CA LEU A 498 -10.46 -37.72 -8.97
C LEU A 498 -10.65 -38.69 -10.15
N GLN A 499 -9.68 -38.78 -11.06
CA GLN A 499 -9.73 -39.70 -12.20
C GLN A 499 -9.06 -41.06 -11.93
N LYS A 500 -8.58 -41.33 -10.71
CA LYS A 500 -8.24 -42.69 -10.28
C LYS A 500 -9.51 -43.53 -10.03
N LYS A 501 -10.33 -43.71 -11.06
CA LYS A 501 -11.14 -44.93 -11.16
C LYS A 501 -10.15 -46.04 -11.49
N PHE A 502 -9.83 -46.86 -10.49
CA PHE A 502 -9.17 -48.13 -10.71
C PHE A 502 -10.03 -48.96 -11.66
N ASP A 503 -9.55 -49.17 -12.89
CA ASP A 503 -9.98 -50.32 -13.68
C ASP A 503 -9.36 -51.57 -13.05
N PRO A 504 -10.11 -52.66 -12.84
CA PRO A 504 -9.60 -53.89 -12.24
C PRO A 504 -8.51 -54.60 -13.06
N ASN A 505 -8.13 -54.09 -14.24
CA ASN A 505 -7.10 -54.66 -15.12
C ASN A 505 -5.80 -53.85 -15.23
N GLY A 506 -5.56 -52.84 -14.37
CA GLY A 506 -4.21 -52.29 -14.17
C GLY A 506 -3.54 -51.60 -15.38
N ALA A 507 -4.30 -51.16 -16.38
CA ALA A 507 -3.76 -50.39 -17.50
C ALA A 507 -3.97 -48.88 -17.28
N PHE A 508 -2.87 -48.12 -17.19
CA PHE A 508 -2.91 -46.66 -17.16
C PHE A 508 -3.33 -46.11 -18.53
N GLN A 509 -4.52 -45.51 -18.62
CA GLN A 509 -4.86 -44.69 -19.78
C GLN A 509 -4.12 -43.35 -19.70
N SER A 510 -3.32 -43.07 -20.72
CA SER A 510 -2.69 -41.77 -20.94
C SER A 510 -3.76 -40.76 -21.35
N GLU A 511 -4.31 -40.03 -20.39
CA GLU A 511 -5.19 -38.90 -20.70
C GLU A 511 -4.38 -37.72 -21.24
N THR A 512 -4.84 -37.18 -22.37
CA THR A 512 -4.30 -35.95 -22.98
C THR A 512 -5.16 -34.76 -22.59
N ILE A 513 -4.65 -33.53 -22.76
CA ILE A 513 -5.33 -32.25 -22.41
C ILE A 513 -6.75 -32.12 -23.00
N ASN A 514 -7.09 -32.94 -24.01
CA ASN A 514 -8.38 -32.95 -24.68
C ASN A 514 -9.42 -33.88 -24.03
N SER A 515 -9.16 -34.48 -22.86
CA SER A 515 -10.18 -35.24 -22.15
C SER A 515 -11.31 -34.32 -21.66
N GLU A 516 -12.55 -34.70 -21.97
CA GLU A 516 -13.75 -33.93 -21.64
C GLU A 516 -13.85 -33.73 -20.11
N GLY A 517 -13.90 -32.47 -19.66
CA GLY A 517 -14.04 -32.10 -18.25
C GLY A 517 -12.74 -31.86 -17.48
N LEU A 518 -11.56 -32.27 -17.97
CA LEU A 518 -10.27 -32.03 -17.28
C LEU A 518 -9.98 -30.53 -17.13
N LEU A 519 -10.24 -29.75 -18.17
CA LEU A 519 -10.08 -28.29 -18.15
C LEU A 519 -11.04 -27.61 -17.17
N ASP A 520 -12.25 -28.13 -16.99
CA ASP A 520 -13.22 -27.58 -16.04
C ASP A 520 -12.79 -27.83 -14.60
N PHE A 521 -12.30 -29.03 -14.27
CA PHE A 521 -11.75 -29.33 -12.95
C PHE A 521 -10.47 -28.54 -12.65
N LEU A 522 -9.57 -28.44 -13.64
CA LEU A 522 -8.38 -27.59 -13.52
C LEU A 522 -8.75 -26.12 -13.30
N SER A 523 -9.75 -25.60 -14.03
CA SER A 523 -10.21 -24.22 -13.87
C SER A 523 -10.77 -23.96 -12.47
N ALA A 524 -11.51 -24.93 -11.91
CA ALA A 524 -12.04 -24.85 -10.54
C ALA A 524 -10.92 -24.91 -9.49
N ASP A 525 -9.90 -25.73 -9.71
CA ASP A 525 -8.72 -25.82 -8.84
C ASP A 525 -7.90 -24.53 -8.88
N PHE A 526 -7.68 -23.94 -10.07
CA PHE A 526 -7.01 -22.64 -10.19
C PHE A 526 -7.81 -21.51 -9.55
N ALA A 527 -9.14 -21.51 -9.67
CA ALA A 527 -9.99 -20.54 -9.00
C ALA A 527 -9.91 -20.65 -7.47
N ARG A 528 -9.85 -21.89 -6.94
CA ARG A 528 -9.65 -22.14 -5.50
C ARG A 528 -8.27 -21.66 -5.03
N ALA A 529 -7.22 -21.98 -5.77
CA ALA A 529 -5.86 -21.55 -5.48
C ALA A 529 -5.72 -20.01 -5.48
N LEU A 530 -6.38 -19.32 -6.41
CA LEU A 530 -6.39 -17.85 -6.45
C LEU A 530 -7.09 -17.27 -5.21
N LYS A 531 -8.19 -17.88 -4.76
CA LYS A 531 -8.90 -17.47 -3.55
C LYS A 531 -8.05 -17.67 -2.29
N ASP A 532 -7.35 -18.79 -2.20
CA ASP A 532 -6.44 -19.07 -1.08
C ASP A 532 -5.24 -18.12 -1.08
N LEU A 533 -4.65 -17.83 -2.24
CA LEU A 533 -3.59 -16.82 -2.37
C LEU A 533 -4.09 -15.42 -1.95
N ALA A 534 -5.30 -15.03 -2.35
CA ALA A 534 -5.88 -13.75 -1.95
C ALA A 534 -6.13 -13.67 -0.43
N ALA A 535 -6.49 -14.79 0.21
CA ALA A 535 -6.61 -14.87 1.67
C ALA A 535 -5.24 -14.70 2.35
N VAL A 536 -4.21 -15.41 1.88
CA VAL A 536 -2.83 -15.29 2.37
C VAL A 536 -2.31 -13.85 2.23
N LEU A 537 -2.56 -13.19 1.10
CA LEU A 537 -2.17 -11.79 0.90
C LEU A 537 -2.86 -10.82 1.88
N ASN A 538 -4.12 -11.09 2.24
CA ASN A 538 -4.81 -10.30 3.26
C ASN A 538 -4.21 -10.51 4.65
N ASP A 539 -3.80 -11.74 4.98
CA ASP A 539 -3.14 -12.05 6.25
C ASP A 539 -1.74 -11.43 6.32
N LEU A 540 -0.96 -11.46 5.24
CA LEU A 540 0.33 -10.75 5.15
C LEU A 540 0.15 -9.23 5.33
N LYS A 541 -0.92 -8.65 4.77
CA LYS A 541 -1.27 -7.24 4.96
C LYS A 541 -1.67 -6.92 6.40
N ARG A 542 -2.23 -7.89 7.14
CA ARG A 542 -2.48 -7.74 8.57
C ARG A 542 -1.17 -7.80 9.35
N LEU A 543 -0.28 -8.74 9.02
CA LEU A 543 1.05 -8.86 9.64
C LEU A 543 1.94 -7.64 9.40
N SER A 544 1.78 -6.92 8.28
CA SER A 544 2.51 -5.66 8.06
C SER A 544 2.17 -4.58 9.09
N ALA A 545 1.11 -4.75 9.88
CA ALA A 545 0.83 -3.88 11.01
C ALA A 545 1.85 -4.04 12.15
N LEU A 546 2.57 -5.16 12.23
CA LEU A 546 3.57 -5.43 13.26
C LEU A 546 4.93 -4.78 12.97
N GLY A 547 5.08 -4.14 11.82
CA GLY A 547 6.31 -3.47 11.39
C GLY A 547 7.02 -4.22 10.25
N ASP A 548 8.31 -3.94 10.09
CA ASP A 548 9.14 -4.45 9.00
C ASP A 548 9.64 -5.88 9.27
N LEU A 549 8.79 -6.86 9.00
CA LEU A 549 9.13 -8.27 9.13
C LEU A 549 9.82 -8.82 7.86
N PRO A 550 10.89 -9.62 7.99
CA PRO A 550 11.54 -10.28 6.86
C PRO A 550 10.63 -11.36 6.25
N ILE A 551 10.43 -11.28 4.93
CA ILE A 551 9.66 -12.25 4.13
C ILE A 551 10.60 -12.95 3.16
N LEU A 552 10.60 -14.28 3.19
CA LEU A 552 11.40 -15.13 2.32
C LEU A 552 10.49 -16.11 1.57
N LEU A 553 10.84 -16.44 0.32
CA LEU A 553 10.18 -17.50 -0.42
C LEU A 553 11.00 -18.79 -0.26
N HIS A 554 10.51 -19.71 0.57
CA HIS A 554 11.11 -21.02 0.79
C HIS A 554 10.53 -22.05 -0.20
N ASP A 555 11.37 -22.92 -0.76
CA ASP A 555 11.00 -24.01 -1.68
C ASP A 555 10.10 -23.61 -2.86
N LYS A 556 10.20 -22.36 -3.32
CA LYS A 556 9.37 -21.75 -4.40
C LYS A 556 7.85 -21.84 -4.20
N SER A 557 7.39 -22.31 -3.04
CA SER A 557 5.99 -22.67 -2.78
C SER A 557 5.51 -22.30 -1.38
N THR A 558 6.40 -21.85 -0.49
CA THR A 558 6.06 -21.43 0.87
C THR A 558 6.57 -20.02 1.12
N ILE A 559 5.68 -19.11 1.51
CA ILE A 559 6.08 -17.77 1.98
C ILE A 559 6.35 -17.88 3.48
N ARG A 560 7.59 -17.62 3.88
CA ARG A 560 8.04 -17.59 5.28
C ARG A 560 8.17 -16.17 5.77
N VAL A 561 7.44 -15.83 6.83
CA VAL A 561 7.58 -14.55 7.55
C VAL A 561 8.33 -14.82 8.85
N ARG A 562 9.52 -14.24 9.06
CA ARG A 562 10.30 -14.51 10.28
C ARG A 562 10.12 -13.41 11.33
N PHE A 563 10.22 -13.80 12.59
CA PHE A 563 10.20 -12.98 13.80
C PHE A 563 11.50 -13.24 14.57
N PRO A 564 12.61 -12.55 14.19
CA PRO A 564 13.91 -12.77 14.82
C PRO A 564 13.86 -12.49 16.32
N GLY A 565 14.40 -13.39 17.14
CA GLY A 565 14.46 -13.17 18.59
C GLY A 565 13.13 -13.30 19.35
N CYS A 566 12.04 -13.68 18.68
CA CYS A 566 10.76 -13.99 19.34
C CYS A 566 10.50 -15.50 19.37
N ASP A 567 9.92 -15.97 20.46
CA ASP A 567 9.46 -17.35 20.67
C ASP A 567 8.10 -17.61 20.01
N ALA A 568 7.75 -18.89 19.85
CA ALA A 568 6.54 -19.30 19.14
C ALA A 568 5.26 -18.83 19.85
N ASP A 569 5.22 -18.86 21.19
CA ASP A 569 4.07 -18.44 21.98
C ASP A 569 3.81 -16.93 21.84
N THR A 570 4.87 -16.13 21.79
CA THR A 570 4.76 -14.68 21.53
C THR A 570 4.25 -14.42 20.12
N VAL A 571 4.73 -15.14 19.12
CA VAL A 571 4.25 -15.02 17.72
C VAL A 571 2.79 -15.44 17.59
N GLU A 572 2.35 -16.48 18.30
CA GLU A 572 0.94 -16.91 18.32
C GLU A 572 0.03 -15.83 18.89
N ARG A 573 0.40 -15.23 20.03
CA ARG A 573 -0.37 -14.14 20.64
C ARG A 573 -0.40 -12.88 19.76
N LEU A 574 0.68 -12.57 19.06
CA LEU A 574 0.71 -11.49 18.07
C LEU A 574 -0.26 -11.75 16.92
N CYS A 575 -0.31 -12.99 16.42
CA CYS A 575 -1.24 -13.39 15.38
C CYS A 575 -2.70 -13.26 15.84
N ASP A 576 -3.00 -13.64 17.09
CA ASP A 576 -4.33 -13.49 17.69
C ASP A 576 -4.76 -12.01 17.80
N GLU A 577 -3.86 -11.11 18.22
CA GLU A 577 -4.16 -9.66 18.30
C GLU A 577 -4.43 -9.05 16.92
N VAL A 578 -3.72 -9.51 15.89
CA VAL A 578 -3.80 -9.01 14.52
C VAL A 578 -4.91 -9.71 13.71
N GLY A 579 -5.43 -10.83 14.22
CA GLY A 579 -6.50 -11.63 13.63
C GLY A 579 -6.03 -12.45 12.43
N VAL A 580 -4.82 -13.03 12.51
CA VAL A 580 -4.26 -13.96 11.52
C VAL A 580 -4.48 -15.38 12.01
N GLN A 581 -5.15 -16.19 11.20
CA GLN A 581 -5.53 -17.56 11.55
C GLN A 581 -4.95 -18.61 10.59
N ARG A 582 -4.17 -18.17 9.60
CA ARG A 582 -3.56 -19.03 8.57
C ARG A 582 -2.04 -19.00 8.73
N GLY A 583 -1.41 -20.09 8.31
CA GLY A 583 0.03 -20.28 8.40
C GLY A 583 0.42 -21.18 9.55
N LYS A 584 1.55 -21.87 9.40
CA LYS A 584 2.11 -22.74 10.43
C LYS A 584 3.20 -21.96 11.17
N ILE A 585 3.02 -21.77 12.47
CA ILE A 585 4.04 -21.18 13.35
C ILE A 585 5.05 -22.28 13.68
N VAL A 586 6.33 -22.00 13.45
CA VAL A 586 7.45 -22.91 13.73
C VAL A 586 8.58 -22.11 14.36
N GLN A 587 9.30 -22.73 15.28
CA GLN A 587 10.47 -22.16 15.95
C GLN A 587 11.74 -22.79 15.39
N ASP A 588 12.76 -21.99 15.13
CA ASP A 588 14.08 -22.50 14.72
C ASP A 588 14.67 -23.35 15.86
N GLU A 589 15.28 -24.50 15.53
CA GLU A 589 15.89 -25.41 16.52
C GLU A 589 17.04 -24.74 17.30
N ASP A 590 17.76 -23.82 16.65
CA ASP A 590 18.87 -23.07 17.23
C ASP A 590 18.42 -21.92 18.15
N PHE A 591 17.12 -21.63 18.24
CA PHE A 591 16.62 -20.50 19.03
C PHE A 591 16.86 -20.68 20.53
N ASP A 592 16.59 -21.87 21.05
CA ASP A 592 16.77 -22.16 22.48
C ASP A 592 18.25 -22.18 22.87
N ALA A 593 19.14 -22.56 21.93
CA ALA A 593 20.59 -22.47 22.13
C ALA A 593 21.07 -21.01 22.11
N PHE A 594 20.53 -20.19 21.21
CA PHE A 594 20.87 -18.77 21.06
C PHE A 594 20.37 -17.91 22.25
N THR A 595 19.17 -18.18 22.75
CA THR A 595 18.60 -17.48 23.92
C THR A 595 19.01 -18.10 25.26
N GLY A 596 19.31 -19.40 25.29
CA GLY A 596 19.70 -20.14 26.49
C GLY A 596 21.18 -19.99 26.90
N ALA A 597 22.07 -19.62 25.97
CA ALA A 597 23.49 -19.43 26.27
C ALA A 597 23.74 -18.28 27.28
N ASP A 598 22.93 -17.20 27.22
CA ASP A 598 23.05 -16.07 28.14
C ASP A 598 22.53 -16.37 29.55
N MET A 599 21.62 -17.35 29.71
CA MET A 599 21.10 -17.73 31.03
C MET A 599 21.95 -18.78 31.75
N ALA A 600 22.70 -19.63 31.02
CA ALA A 600 23.47 -20.71 31.64
C ALA A 600 24.80 -20.25 32.27
N LEU A 601 25.33 -19.09 31.88
CA LEU A 601 26.60 -18.55 32.38
C LEU A 601 26.45 -17.31 33.28
N LEU A 602 25.24 -17.02 33.75
CA LEU A 602 25.03 -16.03 34.80
C LEU A 602 25.46 -16.63 36.15
N PHE A 603 26.75 -16.52 36.46
CA PHE A 603 27.20 -16.57 37.84
C PHE A 603 26.37 -15.54 38.64
N PRO A 604 25.84 -15.91 39.83
CA PRO A 604 24.83 -15.12 40.54
C PRO A 604 25.28 -13.73 41.02
N PHE A 605 26.48 -13.27 40.67
CA PHE A 605 27.07 -11.99 41.09
C PHE A 605 27.74 -11.18 39.98
N ALA A 606 27.58 -11.52 38.69
CA ALA A 606 28.10 -10.68 37.61
C ALA A 606 27.09 -9.58 37.21
N PRO A 607 27.49 -8.29 37.16
CA PRO A 607 26.59 -7.21 36.75
C PRO A 607 26.31 -7.26 35.24
N SER A 608 25.06 -7.04 34.86
CA SER A 608 24.53 -7.12 33.49
C SER A 608 24.80 -5.89 32.60
N ALA A 609 25.83 -5.10 32.92
CA ALA A 609 26.19 -3.93 32.12
C ALA A 609 27.12 -4.36 30.96
N PRO A 610 26.86 -3.95 29.70
CA PRO A 610 27.82 -4.16 28.63
C PRO A 610 29.10 -3.36 28.90
N PRO A 611 30.29 -3.87 28.52
CA PRO A 611 31.55 -3.16 28.75
C PRO A 611 31.58 -1.84 27.97
N SER A 612 32.27 -0.84 28.53
CA SER A 612 32.46 0.47 27.89
C SER A 612 33.22 0.34 26.56
N PRO A 613 33.01 1.26 25.60
CA PRO A 613 33.62 1.21 24.26
C PRO A 613 35.16 1.20 24.26
N ASP A 614 35.81 1.57 25.36
CA ASP A 614 37.27 1.55 25.49
C ASP A 614 37.88 0.14 25.63
N MET A 615 37.08 -0.92 25.77
CA MET A 615 37.54 -2.31 25.89
C MET A 615 37.55 -3.10 24.56
N GLU A 616 36.89 -2.62 23.50
CA GLU A 616 36.93 -3.27 22.18
C GLU A 616 38.31 -3.16 21.51
N GLU A 617 39.09 -2.14 21.87
CA GLU A 617 40.41 -1.89 21.26
C GLU A 617 41.49 -2.89 21.72
N TYR A 618 41.29 -3.57 22.84
CA TYR A 618 42.24 -4.56 23.37
C TYR A 618 42.07 -5.97 22.79
N PHE A 619 40.88 -6.35 22.32
CA PHE A 619 40.61 -7.70 21.82
C PHE A 619 40.68 -7.83 20.29
N TYR A 620 40.59 -6.73 19.53
CA TYR A 620 40.53 -6.73 18.06
C TYR A 620 41.76 -6.14 17.36
N ARG A 621 42.94 -6.17 17.99
CA ARG A 621 44.18 -5.88 17.26
C ARG A 621 44.59 -7.12 16.45
N GLN A 622 44.24 -7.15 15.18
CA GLN A 622 44.79 -8.11 14.21
C GLN A 622 46.29 -7.82 14.02
N GLU A 623 47.14 -8.74 14.48
CA GLU A 623 48.55 -8.80 14.09
C GLU A 623 48.67 -9.14 12.59
N PRO A 624 49.67 -8.59 11.85
CA PRO A 624 49.82 -8.86 10.43
C PRO A 624 50.20 -10.33 10.18
N SER A 625 49.51 -10.98 9.24
CA SER A 625 49.77 -12.35 8.83
C SER A 625 51.10 -12.48 8.07
N GLU A 626 52.15 -12.92 8.75
CA GLU A 626 53.32 -13.51 8.08
C GLU A 626 53.14 -15.03 7.93
N LEU A 627 53.39 -15.53 6.72
CA LEU A 627 53.34 -16.95 6.34
C LEU A 627 54.30 -17.77 7.22
N ARG A 628 53.77 -18.59 8.13
CA ARG A 628 54.49 -19.68 8.79
C ARG A 628 54.13 -21.01 8.12
N ASN A 629 55.13 -21.68 7.56
CA ASN A 629 55.03 -23.09 7.15
C ASN A 629 54.69 -23.95 8.38
N PRO A 630 53.86 -25.00 8.24
CA PRO A 630 53.54 -25.88 9.37
C PRO A 630 54.78 -26.68 9.78
N GLU A 631 55.15 -26.61 11.06
CA GLU A 631 56.19 -27.45 11.65
C GLU A 631 55.75 -28.93 11.64
N GLU A 632 56.69 -29.79 11.25
CA GLU A 632 56.52 -31.22 11.09
C GLU A 632 56.42 -31.90 12.47
N VAL A 633 55.35 -32.67 12.70
CA VAL A 633 55.13 -33.38 13.97
C VAL A 633 56.08 -34.58 14.04
N ASP A 634 57.03 -34.55 14.98
CA ASP A 634 57.95 -35.66 15.23
C ASP A 634 57.25 -36.81 15.97
N TRP A 635 56.81 -37.80 15.20
CA TRP A 635 56.12 -39.01 15.65
C TRP A 635 57.05 -40.03 16.32
N GLN A 636 58.38 -39.88 16.25
CA GLN A 636 59.32 -40.84 16.83
C GLN A 636 59.41 -40.74 18.36
N ALA A 637 59.07 -39.58 18.93
CA ALA A 637 58.95 -39.40 20.38
C ALA A 637 57.73 -40.11 21.00
N MET A 638 56.77 -40.56 20.19
CA MET A 638 55.53 -41.19 20.65
C MET A 638 55.55 -42.73 20.65
N MET A 639 56.67 -43.38 20.27
CA MET A 639 56.72 -44.84 20.02
C MET A 639 57.83 -45.60 20.78
N SER A 640 58.35 -45.09 21.91
CA SER A 640 59.33 -45.84 22.73
C SER A 640 58.74 -46.34 24.06
N PRO A 641 58.74 -47.66 24.36
CA PRO A 641 58.13 -48.21 25.57
C PRO A 641 59.06 -48.15 26.79
N GLU A 642 58.46 -47.89 27.96
CA GLU A 642 59.09 -47.88 29.28
C GLU A 642 59.80 -49.20 29.61
N ASN A 643 61.03 -49.13 30.14
CA ASN A 643 61.59 -50.24 30.90
C ASN A 643 62.26 -49.79 32.20
N LYS A 644 61.73 -50.39 33.26
CA LYS A 644 62.08 -50.31 34.68
C LYS A 644 63.56 -50.64 34.93
N ALA A 645 64.20 -49.94 35.88
CA ALA A 645 64.38 -50.46 37.25
C ALA A 645 65.49 -49.73 38.05
N LYS A 646 65.18 -49.54 39.33
CA LYS A 646 66.06 -49.31 40.50
C LYS A 646 66.49 -47.86 40.82
N SER A 647 65.77 -47.27 41.77
CA SER A 647 66.37 -47.00 43.08
C SER A 647 65.51 -47.58 44.20
N SER A 648 66.19 -48.26 45.11
CA SER A 648 65.71 -48.83 46.35
C SER A 648 65.27 -47.79 47.38
N SER A 649 64.57 -48.31 48.40
CA SER A 649 64.38 -47.81 49.78
C SER A 649 63.44 -46.63 50.03
N SER A 650 62.16 -46.99 50.18
CA SER A 650 61.31 -46.81 51.37
C SER A 650 61.54 -45.62 52.33
N GLY A 651 60.47 -44.84 52.53
CA GLY A 651 60.25 -44.06 53.75
C GLY A 651 59.23 -42.93 53.58
N LEU A 652 58.07 -43.08 54.23
CA LEU A 652 56.94 -42.14 54.26
C LEU A 652 57.32 -40.68 54.59
N GLY A 653 56.62 -39.71 53.99
CA GLY A 653 56.60 -38.31 54.44
C GLY A 653 55.89 -37.37 53.49
N ARG A 654 54.59 -37.15 53.71
CA ARG A 654 53.72 -36.26 52.93
C ARG A 654 53.89 -34.82 53.45
N SER A 655 53.94 -33.85 52.53
CA SER A 655 53.77 -32.40 52.74
C SER A 655 54.87 -31.67 53.54
N ALA A 656 55.61 -30.76 52.89
CA ALA A 656 55.75 -29.34 53.28
C ALA A 656 56.87 -28.59 52.51
N ASN A 657 56.64 -27.27 52.33
CA ASN A 657 57.61 -26.17 52.25
C ASN A 657 58.44 -25.97 50.97
N LYS A 658 58.88 -24.78 50.56
CA LYS A 658 58.63 -23.35 50.87
C LYS A 658 59.57 -22.56 49.92
N ILE A 659 59.04 -21.58 49.18
CA ILE A 659 59.46 -20.16 49.12
C ILE A 659 60.96 -19.83 49.32
N SER A 660 61.53 -19.04 48.39
CA SER A 660 62.45 -17.96 48.75
C SER A 660 62.04 -16.64 48.07
N PHE A 661 62.16 -15.56 48.82
CA PHE A 661 61.59 -14.23 48.61
C PHE A 661 62.76 -13.26 48.82
N GLU A 662 63.07 -12.40 47.85
CA GLU A 662 63.92 -11.21 48.03
C GLU A 662 63.78 -10.34 46.78
N ASP A 663 62.70 -9.57 46.72
CA ASP A 663 62.80 -8.12 46.51
C ASP A 663 61.49 -7.46 46.91
N VAL A 664 61.55 -6.86 48.09
CA VAL A 664 60.57 -6.00 48.71
C VAL A 664 60.76 -4.61 48.10
N THR A 665 59.78 -4.14 47.33
CA THR A 665 59.24 -2.76 47.37
C THR A 665 58.31 -2.58 46.17
N LEU A 666 56.99 -2.71 46.35
CA LEU A 666 55.92 -2.04 45.56
C LEU A 666 54.54 -2.68 45.82
N PHE A 667 54.11 -2.72 47.08
CA PHE A 667 52.68 -2.84 47.38
C PHE A 667 52.29 -1.75 48.38
N ALA A 668 51.58 -0.74 47.87
CA ALA A 668 50.60 -0.02 48.68
C ALA A 668 49.31 -0.85 48.75
N GLU A 669 48.53 -0.58 49.79
CA GLU A 669 47.54 -1.46 50.41
C GLU A 669 46.32 -1.82 49.55
N ASN A 670 45.75 -2.99 49.90
CA ASN A 670 44.58 -3.65 49.32
C ASN A 670 43.29 -2.85 49.60
N PRO A 671 42.56 -2.36 48.58
CA PRO A 671 41.45 -1.42 48.77
C PRO A 671 40.11 -2.06 49.16
N TRP A 672 40.08 -3.35 49.54
CA TRP A 672 38.83 -4.10 49.76
C TRP A 672 38.53 -4.48 51.22
N VAL A 673 39.15 -3.79 52.19
CA VAL A 673 38.82 -4.01 53.62
C VAL A 673 38.71 -2.67 54.35
N SER A 674 37.57 -2.00 54.22
CA SER A 674 36.86 -1.30 55.32
C SER A 674 35.72 -0.43 54.77
N SER A 675 34.49 -0.86 55.05
CA SER A 675 33.32 0.02 54.99
C SER A 675 33.33 0.96 56.19
N SER A 676 33.22 2.27 55.96
CA SER A 676 32.27 3.10 56.71
C SER A 676 32.06 4.48 56.04
N SER A 677 30.79 4.84 55.89
CA SER A 677 30.24 6.17 55.64
C SER A 677 30.32 6.77 54.21
N GLY A 678 29.16 7.18 53.71
CA GLY A 678 29.02 8.30 52.77
C GLY A 678 28.97 7.96 51.28
N TYR A 679 27.80 7.61 50.75
CA TYR A 679 27.52 7.76 49.32
C TYR A 679 26.17 8.44 49.12
N SER A 680 26.21 9.76 48.89
CA SER A 680 25.12 10.50 48.24
C SER A 680 25.61 10.98 46.90
N SER A 681 24.85 10.59 45.88
CA SER A 681 25.06 10.81 44.48
C SER A 681 24.62 12.21 44.02
N ILE A 682 25.05 12.56 42.81
CA ILE A 682 24.42 13.46 41.81
C ILE A 682 25.09 14.85 41.65
N ASN A 683 25.86 14.96 40.56
CA ASN A 683 25.95 16.18 39.76
C ASN A 683 24.78 16.18 38.76
N VAL A 684 23.95 17.22 38.82
CA VAL A 684 22.97 17.60 37.78
C VAL A 684 23.54 18.80 37.03
N SER A 685 23.41 18.72 35.70
CA SER A 685 23.75 19.73 34.72
C SER A 685 23.32 21.15 35.06
N GLU A 686 24.17 22.07 34.63
CA GLU A 686 23.92 23.50 34.48
C GLU A 686 22.68 23.78 33.63
N LEU A 687 21.82 24.65 34.16
CA LEU A 687 21.09 25.76 33.53
C LEU A 687 19.61 25.84 33.95
N GLY A 688 19.35 26.84 34.80
CA GLY A 688 18.12 27.65 34.75
C GLY A 688 16.89 27.12 35.50
N ASP A 689 16.80 27.45 36.78
CA ASP A 689 15.66 28.16 37.41
C ASP A 689 15.43 27.70 38.84
N ARG A 690 16.01 28.45 39.78
CA ARG A 690 15.78 28.31 41.22
C ARG A 690 15.36 29.67 41.79
N ALA A 691 14.06 29.89 41.87
CA ALA A 691 13.47 30.90 42.73
C ALA A 691 12.22 30.30 43.38
N LEU A 692 12.10 30.51 44.70
CA LEU A 692 11.01 30.14 45.61
C LEU A 692 11.22 28.83 46.41
N PHE A 693 11.73 29.03 47.63
CA PHE A 693 11.37 28.42 48.92
C PHE A 693 12.56 27.93 49.77
N PRO A 694 12.61 28.25 51.09
CA PRO A 694 13.81 28.14 51.93
C PRO A 694 13.95 26.77 52.62
N GLU A 695 15.20 26.45 52.98
CA GLU A 695 15.62 25.26 53.73
C GLU A 695 15.03 25.19 55.14
N VAL A 696 14.71 23.96 55.58
CA VAL A 696 14.51 23.63 57.00
C VAL A 696 15.44 22.47 57.36
N SER A 697 16.17 22.71 58.45
CA SER A 697 17.27 21.94 59.00
C SER A 697 16.83 20.62 59.65
N SER A 698 17.76 19.66 59.65
CA SER A 698 17.68 18.33 60.24
C SER A 698 17.63 18.35 61.78
N ALA A 699 16.72 17.58 62.38
CA ALA A 699 16.89 17.02 63.72
C ALA A 699 16.05 15.73 63.90
N GLY A 700 16.73 14.64 64.27
CA GLY A 700 16.16 13.55 65.07
C GLY A 700 15.38 12.46 64.33
N PHE A 701 16.07 11.35 64.01
CA PHE A 701 15.42 10.04 63.97
C PHE A 701 15.19 9.56 65.41
N PRO A 702 13.98 9.10 65.75
CA PRO A 702 13.82 7.90 66.55
C PRO A 702 13.31 6.76 65.67
N GLU A 703 13.84 5.57 65.91
CA GLU A 703 13.34 4.33 65.37
C GLU A 703 11.83 4.21 65.60
N SER A 704 11.08 4.27 64.51
CA SER A 704 9.77 3.65 64.42
C SER A 704 9.71 3.05 63.03
N SER A 705 9.81 1.73 62.99
CA SER A 705 9.31 0.91 61.91
C SER A 705 7.85 1.29 61.70
N SER A 706 7.61 2.28 60.83
CA SER A 706 6.26 2.55 60.37
C SER A 706 5.80 1.24 59.77
N GLY A 707 4.77 0.63 60.35
CA GLY A 707 4.26 -0.69 59.99
C GLY A 707 3.57 -0.71 58.63
N TYR A 708 4.08 0.09 57.70
CA TYR A 708 3.54 0.49 56.42
C TYR A 708 4.44 0.14 55.24
N ASP A 709 5.63 -0.39 55.48
CA ASP A 709 6.47 -0.91 54.42
C ASP A 709 6.06 -2.33 53.99
N GLY A 710 5.99 -2.52 52.68
CA GLY A 710 5.53 -3.75 52.05
C GLY A 710 4.00 -3.86 51.90
N VAL A 711 3.56 -4.90 51.20
CA VAL A 711 2.14 -5.12 50.83
C VAL A 711 1.25 -5.23 52.08
N GLU A 712 1.78 -5.79 53.16
CA GLU A 712 1.09 -5.94 54.44
C GLU A 712 0.91 -4.61 55.18
N GLY A 713 1.87 -3.70 55.03
CA GLY A 713 1.77 -2.34 55.52
C GLY A 713 0.69 -1.53 54.79
N ILE A 714 0.62 -1.64 53.47
CA ILE A 714 -0.44 -1.01 52.68
C ILE A 714 -1.84 -1.51 53.12
N HIS A 715 -1.97 -2.79 53.48
CA HIS A 715 -3.23 -3.32 54.04
C HIS A 715 -3.57 -2.75 55.42
N ARG A 716 -2.57 -2.50 56.27
CA ARG A 716 -2.75 -1.89 57.58
C ARG A 716 -3.13 -0.41 57.47
N PHE A 717 -2.59 0.31 56.49
CA PHE A 717 -2.87 1.73 56.24
C PHE A 717 -4.32 1.90 55.78
N LEU A 718 -4.76 1.02 54.88
CA LEU A 718 -6.14 0.98 54.41
C LEU A 718 -7.12 0.62 55.53
N ALA A 719 -6.74 -0.26 56.46
CA ALA A 719 -7.55 -0.59 57.64
C ALA A 719 -7.67 0.58 58.64
N GLU A 720 -6.63 1.39 58.83
CA GLU A 720 -6.71 2.61 59.65
C GLU A 720 -7.53 3.73 58.99
N CYS A 721 -7.45 3.87 57.66
CA CYS A 721 -8.29 4.81 56.90
C CYS A 721 -9.79 4.45 56.97
N ASP A 722 -10.11 3.15 56.97
CA ASP A 722 -11.48 2.65 57.16
C ASP A 722 -12.00 2.83 58.60
N TYR A 723 -11.10 2.92 59.59
CA TYR A 723 -11.46 3.21 60.98
C TYR A 723 -11.70 4.72 61.22
N ALA A 724 -10.92 5.58 60.56
CA ALA A 724 -11.02 7.03 60.69
C ALA A 724 -12.34 7.62 60.15
N THR A 725 -13.02 6.92 59.23
CA THR A 725 -14.32 7.34 58.67
C THR A 725 -15.53 6.99 59.55
N ARG A 726 -15.34 6.36 60.72
CA ARG A 726 -16.42 6.07 61.68
C ARG A 726 -16.50 7.03 62.88
N TYR A 727 -15.59 8.01 62.99
CA TYR A 727 -15.59 9.02 64.06
C TYR A 727 -15.49 10.46 63.51
N ASN A 728 -16.33 10.77 62.51
CA ASN A 728 -16.79 12.13 62.21
C ASN A 728 -18.16 12.09 61.53
#